data_AF-A0AAW3J164-F1
#
_entry.id   AF-A0AAW3J164-F1
#
_cell.length_a   1.000
_cell.length_b   1.000
_cell.length_c   1.000
_cell.angle_alpha   90.00
_cell.angle_beta   90.00
_cell.angle_gamma   90.00
#
_symmetry.space_group_name_H-M   'P 1'
#
loop_
_entity.id
_entity.type
_entity.pdbx_description
1 polymer ?
#
loop_
_entity_poly.entity_id
_entity_poly.type
_entity_poly.pdbx_seq_one_letter_code
_entity_poly.pdbx_strand_id
1 'polypeptide(L)'
;ANGWNNNRDTRSVDEFRLVGNIDFSKQIGGRDRYIIDFSKNENDIDRKFTYSGNYADPNGNSNYDDAMIVGMDLKANGSYFDIDFNGNNHMLSNIDMNINYNPTFESRDVGIFGVIGSYPSSNIPPLITIENLIIDGIKIKIKDDSSTIQSVGGFAGDVDNVNVNNLIINNVSIFYEMKGMPAGHVGNAGGFIGHAGESNIISNVILNNITLEGKGNYDMNFGGFIGACYIGNCNSKISNVVLNNIGDIKVESEANDFTTLNSIFIGGFIGYLRNYDVSIAEFSDVFIYFNPNSILKASGEDNRSGFGKFYGSLSGKTTFDNINLYYNDNPSPSLANPIKDADSSNSTYYNQTINPTTPETNKINLYTYDDSSKGKESFKQALEKQNNSGGAFETNKIVNIGDDSNPIYSFEQTTGSNITPPDSNTPNIDLGDVTLDSSDFDVSILQTIINDILNEKYALNIEDIDEDKLNSSNILETLAYLLGIDYSLLEKDYESLSPKEQESYQTLHSLKQSLDFYTEFNKGESDGLKSEFEGWFGKGGTSSDDLKNIYQTSLDKHSYISESLTQLRDYVNGEGSYNGNGLINQISSINNNLKALESLKQKIKAAQKYYQEALEAKLPYETLEGIYNGMVKIIDESYAKAQSLLNTLESEDKVYLTNLLREYSIKENSGFDDITGTFTFNGENLQANLDKTILAGLSDKPNLTPPTKEEVGDDPTKENNPDVPNNLQKIADLASKEAILILPAQEKQEAIVEDGKERGRLCIVSDNAKTNNPCMAI
;
A
#
# COMPACT_ATOMS: atom_id res chain seq x y z
N ALA A 1 5.93 5.86 10.15
CA ALA A 1 5.28 4.55 10.21
C ALA A 1 5.34 3.91 8.84
N ASN A 2 5.83 2.68 8.70
CA ASN A 2 5.71 1.89 7.47
C ASN A 2 4.32 1.24 7.37
N GLY A 3 3.28 2.06 7.50
CA GLY A 3 1.89 1.61 7.50
C GLY A 3 1.00 2.68 6.91
N TRP A 4 0.78 2.58 5.61
CA TRP A 4 -0.13 3.44 4.86
C TRP A 4 -1.56 2.95 5.13
N ASN A 5 -2.34 3.66 5.94
CA ASN A 5 -3.75 3.34 6.17
C ASN A 5 -4.66 4.24 5.32
N ASN A 6 -4.87 3.83 4.06
CA ASN A 6 -5.88 4.42 3.17
C ASN A 6 -6.72 3.31 2.52
N ASN A 7 -7.35 2.41 3.28
CA ASN A 7 -8.39 1.46 2.81
C ASN A 7 -8.14 0.77 1.43
N ARG A 8 -6.89 0.53 1.06
CA ARG A 8 -6.49 -0.17 -0.16
C ARG A 8 -5.26 -0.99 0.16
N ASP A 9 -5.50 -2.30 0.27
CA ASP A 9 -4.57 -3.43 0.28
C ASP A 9 -3.10 -3.08 0.55
N THR A 10 -2.72 -3.20 1.83
CA THR A 10 -1.31 -3.30 2.19
C THR A 10 -0.79 -4.67 1.74
N ARG A 11 0.46 -4.71 1.26
CA ARG A 11 1.26 -5.95 1.20
C ARG A 11 1.09 -6.67 2.54
N SER A 12 0.98 -8.00 2.59
CA SER A 12 0.96 -8.75 3.87
C SER A 12 2.08 -8.23 4.77
N VAL A 13 1.73 -7.47 5.81
CA VAL A 13 2.65 -6.96 6.81
C VAL A 13 2.49 -7.86 8.01
N ASP A 14 3.49 -8.71 8.26
CA ASP A 14 3.47 -9.62 9.41
C ASP A 14 3.65 -8.86 10.74
N GLU A 15 4.23 -7.65 10.71
CA GLU A 15 4.48 -6.79 11.90
C GLU A 15 4.49 -5.29 11.53
N PHE A 16 3.78 -4.46 12.30
CA PHE A 16 3.93 -3.00 12.27
C PHE A 16 5.04 -2.55 13.22
N ARG A 17 6.05 -1.86 12.69
CA ARG A 17 7.11 -1.26 13.50
C ARG A 17 7.14 0.26 13.38
N LEU A 18 7.19 0.96 14.52
CA LEU A 18 7.50 2.38 14.53
C LEU A 18 9.00 2.60 14.25
N VAL A 19 9.28 3.58 13.40
CA VAL A 19 10.66 4.00 13.03
C VAL A 19 10.99 5.39 13.57
N GLY A 20 10.05 6.02 14.28
CA GLY A 20 10.18 7.36 14.80
C GLY A 20 8.99 7.71 15.67
N ASN A 21 9.14 8.77 16.48
CA ASN A 21 8.05 9.30 17.28
C ASN A 21 6.97 9.92 16.37
N ILE A 22 5.71 9.80 16.77
CA ILE A 22 4.56 10.33 16.04
C ILE A 22 3.82 11.30 16.96
N ASP A 23 3.78 12.56 16.55
CA ASP A 23 2.95 13.59 17.18
C ASP A 23 1.62 13.73 16.44
N PHE A 24 0.51 13.68 17.17
CA PHE A 24 -0.88 13.84 16.71
C PHE A 24 -1.45 15.25 16.96
N SER A 25 -0.62 16.23 17.31
CA SER A 25 -1.04 17.64 17.46
C SER A 25 -1.67 18.26 16.19
N LYS A 26 -2.82 18.96 16.29
CA LYS A 26 -3.43 19.65 15.13
C LYS A 26 -2.49 20.66 14.45
N GLN A 27 -1.55 21.22 15.20
CA GLN A 27 -0.69 22.31 14.75
C GLN A 27 0.78 22.03 15.06
N ILE A 28 1.66 22.43 14.15
CA ILE A 28 3.11 22.55 14.39
C ILE A 28 3.46 24.04 14.32
N GLY A 29 4.09 24.58 15.38
CA GLY A 29 4.46 26.00 15.45
C GLY A 29 3.27 26.98 15.33
N GLY A 30 2.09 26.57 15.80
CA GLY A 30 0.85 27.36 15.72
C GLY A 30 0.23 27.45 14.32
N ARG A 31 0.69 26.62 13.38
CA ARG A 31 0.10 26.49 12.04
C ARG A 31 -0.59 25.14 11.90
N ASP A 32 -1.76 25.15 11.30
CA ASP A 32 -2.48 23.92 11.00
C ASP A 32 -1.66 23.03 10.07
N ARG A 33 -1.62 21.74 10.40
CA ARG A 33 -1.08 20.73 9.50
C ARG A 33 -2.09 20.44 8.38
N TYR A 34 -1.63 19.86 7.27
CA TYR A 34 -2.50 19.42 6.18
C TYR A 34 -2.13 18.01 5.73
N ILE A 35 -3.12 17.17 5.48
CA ILE A 35 -2.94 15.90 4.76
C ILE A 35 -3.14 16.18 3.27
N ILE A 36 -2.29 15.55 2.45
CA ILE A 36 -2.43 15.52 1.00
C ILE A 36 -2.81 14.09 0.61
N ASP A 37 -3.98 13.94 -0.01
CA ASP A 37 -4.42 12.68 -0.60
C ASP A 37 -3.82 12.52 -1.99
N PHE A 38 -2.74 11.73 -2.07
CA PHE A 38 -2.04 11.45 -3.33
C PHE A 38 -2.82 10.57 -4.30
N SER A 39 -3.97 10.00 -3.88
CA SER A 39 -4.86 9.28 -4.80
C SER A 39 -5.73 10.22 -5.66
N LYS A 40 -5.77 11.51 -5.32
CA LYS A 40 -6.55 12.55 -6.01
C LYS A 40 -5.68 13.43 -6.91
N ASN A 41 -6.29 13.97 -7.96
CA ASN A 41 -5.60 14.84 -8.90
C ASN A 41 -5.21 16.16 -8.22
N GLU A 42 -4.16 16.79 -8.72
CA GLU A 42 -3.62 18.01 -8.12
C GLU A 42 -4.59 19.20 -8.01
N ASN A 43 -5.60 19.20 -8.88
CA ASN A 43 -6.62 20.22 -8.99
C ASN A 43 -7.90 19.89 -8.21
N ASP A 44 -7.98 18.71 -7.59
CA ASP A 44 -9.13 18.32 -6.79
C ASP A 44 -9.15 19.16 -5.51
N ILE A 45 -10.28 19.85 -5.30
CA ILE A 45 -10.53 20.76 -4.17
C ILE A 45 -10.30 20.08 -2.81
N ASP A 46 -10.52 18.78 -2.73
CA ASP A 46 -10.41 17.93 -1.55
C ASP A 46 -9.13 17.08 -1.53
N ARG A 47 -8.15 17.36 -2.40
CA ARG A 47 -6.81 16.77 -2.35
C ARG A 47 -6.07 17.16 -1.08
N LYS A 48 -6.24 18.41 -0.63
CA LYS A 48 -5.56 18.94 0.55
C LYS A 48 -6.62 19.28 1.60
N PHE A 49 -6.57 18.60 2.73
CA PHE A 49 -7.45 18.88 3.86
C PHE A 49 -6.62 19.14 5.12
N THR A 50 -7.17 19.97 6.01
CA THR A 50 -6.51 20.31 7.26
C THR A 50 -6.39 19.05 8.11
N TYR A 51 -5.17 18.73 8.50
CA TYR A 51 -4.92 17.68 9.47
C TYR A 51 -5.42 18.15 10.82
N SER A 52 -6.35 17.40 11.33
CA SER A 52 -7.07 17.72 12.54
C SER A 52 -6.69 16.77 13.68
N GLY A 53 -5.45 16.30 13.67
CA GLY A 53 -4.87 15.54 14.78
C GLY A 53 -5.07 14.02 14.68
N ASN A 54 -5.78 13.53 13.65
CA ASN A 54 -6.23 12.14 13.60
C ASN A 54 -6.19 11.59 12.15
N TYR A 55 -6.17 10.25 12.02
CA TYR A 55 -6.10 9.53 10.73
C TYR A 55 -7.35 8.69 10.41
N ALA A 56 -8.37 8.69 11.28
CA ALA A 56 -9.65 8.01 11.04
C ALA A 56 -10.82 9.01 11.19
N ASP A 57 -11.99 8.69 10.62
CA ASP A 57 -13.25 9.41 10.81
C ASP A 57 -14.26 8.48 11.50
N PRO A 58 -14.20 8.36 12.85
CA PRO A 58 -15.11 7.53 13.61
C PRO A 58 -16.51 8.16 13.73
N ASN A 59 -16.72 9.42 13.34
CA ASN A 59 -18.05 10.02 13.33
C ASN A 59 -18.76 9.85 11.97
N GLY A 60 -18.04 9.39 10.94
CA GLY A 60 -18.56 9.11 9.59
C GLY A 60 -19.13 10.35 8.91
N ASN A 61 -18.68 11.53 9.33
CA ASN A 61 -19.15 12.83 8.84
C ASN A 61 -18.25 13.38 7.72
N SER A 62 -17.29 12.58 7.24
CA SER A 62 -16.22 12.97 6.31
C SER A 62 -15.35 14.12 6.82
N ASN A 63 -15.30 14.28 8.14
CA ASN A 63 -14.50 15.26 8.85
C ASN A 63 -13.57 14.50 9.80
N TYR A 64 -12.28 14.49 9.49
CA TYR A 64 -11.27 13.76 10.26
C TYR A 64 -10.87 14.50 11.56
N ASP A 65 -11.69 15.44 12.03
CA ASP A 65 -11.42 16.26 13.22
C ASP A 65 -11.60 15.54 14.55
N ASP A 66 -12.07 14.31 14.46
CA ASP A 66 -12.42 13.44 15.54
C ASP A 66 -11.71 12.09 15.40
N ALA A 67 -10.93 11.72 16.44
CA ALA A 67 -10.41 10.40 16.84
C ALA A 67 -9.61 9.47 15.89
N MET A 68 -8.48 8.97 16.42
CA MET A 68 -7.79 7.74 15.99
C MET A 68 -8.42 6.53 16.70
N ILE A 69 -8.91 5.55 15.94
CA ILE A 69 -9.24 4.21 16.43
C ILE A 69 -8.62 3.22 15.43
N VAL A 70 -7.59 2.48 15.85
CA VAL A 70 -7.00 1.40 15.05
C VAL A 70 -7.70 0.10 15.43
N GLY A 71 -8.86 -0.16 14.83
CA GLY A 71 -9.68 -1.37 15.09
C GLY A 71 -11.10 -1.01 15.51
N MET A 72 -12.08 -1.18 14.63
CA MET A 72 -13.49 -0.94 14.95
C MET A 72 -14.24 -2.27 14.94
N ASP A 73 -14.92 -2.61 16.03
CA ASP A 73 -15.85 -3.75 16.04
C ASP A 73 -17.11 -3.44 15.23
N LEU A 74 -17.02 -3.55 13.91
CA LEU A 74 -18.19 -3.88 13.11
C LEU A 74 -18.44 -5.38 13.33
N LYS A 75 -19.32 -5.72 14.28
CA LYS A 75 -19.76 -7.11 14.57
C LYS A 75 -20.21 -7.93 13.35
N ALA A 76 -20.37 -7.29 12.20
CA ALA A 76 -20.69 -7.94 10.94
C ALA A 76 -19.47 -8.33 10.06
N ASN A 77 -18.30 -7.66 10.17
CA ASN A 77 -17.25 -7.72 9.14
C ASN A 77 -15.79 -7.92 9.61
N GLY A 78 -15.50 -8.13 10.90
CA GLY A 78 -14.17 -8.59 11.35
C GLY A 78 -13.04 -7.55 11.26
N SER A 79 -13.30 -6.30 11.66
CA SER A 79 -12.32 -5.18 11.55
C SER A 79 -11.60 -4.87 12.88
N TYR A 80 -11.18 -5.90 13.62
CA TYR A 80 -10.34 -5.76 14.83
C TYR A 80 -8.86 -5.65 14.44
N PHE A 81 -8.03 -5.10 15.34
CA PHE A 81 -6.58 -5.08 15.15
C PHE A 81 -6.01 -6.47 15.39
N ASP A 82 -5.37 -7.04 14.36
CA ASP A 82 -4.95 -8.44 14.31
C ASP A 82 -3.50 -8.68 13.85
N ILE A 83 -2.67 -7.63 13.86
CA ILE A 83 -1.26 -7.66 13.44
C ILE A 83 -0.35 -7.31 14.62
N ASP A 84 0.84 -7.90 14.68
CA ASP A 84 1.83 -7.57 15.70
C ASP A 84 2.27 -6.09 15.59
N PHE A 85 2.45 -5.41 16.72
CA PHE A 85 2.86 -4.02 16.77
C PHE A 85 4.07 -3.81 17.68
N ASN A 86 5.18 -3.40 17.09
CA ASN A 86 6.40 -3.03 17.80
C ASN A 86 6.59 -1.52 17.78
N GLY A 87 6.39 -0.88 18.92
CA GLY A 87 6.65 0.54 19.11
C GLY A 87 8.14 0.88 18.99
N ASN A 88 9.05 -0.10 19.07
CA ASN A 88 10.51 0.10 18.97
C ASN A 88 11.03 1.23 19.89
N ASN A 89 10.39 1.37 21.06
CA ASN A 89 10.60 2.41 22.06
C ASN A 89 10.35 3.84 21.57
N HIS A 90 9.60 4.01 20.47
CA HIS A 90 9.11 5.30 20.01
C HIS A 90 7.80 5.69 20.69
N MET A 91 7.52 6.99 20.60
CA MET A 91 6.39 7.63 21.26
C MET A 91 5.26 7.96 20.28
N LEU A 92 4.02 7.72 20.71
CA LEU A 92 2.80 8.34 20.16
C LEU A 92 2.36 9.45 21.11
N SER A 93 2.26 10.70 20.64
CA SER A 93 1.95 11.84 21.51
C SER A 93 0.76 12.67 21.07
N ASN A 94 0.12 13.36 22.03
CA ASN A 94 -0.94 14.36 21.82
C ASN A 94 -2.20 13.80 21.14
N ILE A 95 -2.68 12.66 21.64
CA ILE A 95 -3.85 11.96 21.13
C ILE A 95 -5.12 12.58 21.75
N ASP A 96 -5.99 13.14 20.90
CA ASP A 96 -7.27 13.74 21.29
C ASP A 96 -8.42 13.10 20.51
N MET A 97 -9.25 12.35 21.22
CA MET A 97 -10.41 11.63 20.71
C MET A 97 -11.69 12.30 21.23
N ASN A 98 -12.44 12.97 20.36
CA ASN A 98 -13.73 13.54 20.70
C ASN A 98 -14.83 12.86 19.88
N ILE A 99 -15.68 12.09 20.54
CA ILE A 99 -16.71 11.27 19.89
C ILE A 99 -18.08 11.80 20.31
N ASN A 100 -18.80 12.41 19.37
CA ASN A 100 -20.16 12.91 19.54
C ASN A 100 -21.04 12.16 18.53
N TYR A 101 -21.79 11.17 19.00
CA TYR A 101 -22.22 10.09 18.11
C TYR A 101 -23.46 10.41 17.23
N ASN A 102 -23.44 9.87 16.00
CA ASN A 102 -24.44 9.93 14.92
C ASN A 102 -25.06 8.52 14.67
N PRO A 103 -26.40 8.34 14.65
CA PRO A 103 -27.18 7.07 14.69
C PRO A 103 -26.88 5.91 13.71
N THR A 104 -25.80 5.94 12.91
CA THR A 104 -25.60 5.04 11.76
C THR A 104 -24.58 3.91 11.94
N PHE A 105 -23.90 3.78 13.09
CA PHE A 105 -22.81 2.82 13.30
C PHE A 105 -23.01 1.88 14.51
N GLU A 106 -23.18 0.58 14.27
CA GLU A 106 -23.31 -0.42 15.35
C GLU A 106 -21.99 -0.59 16.13
N SER A 107 -22.07 -0.68 17.47
CA SER A 107 -21.05 -1.00 18.50
C SER A 107 -19.63 -0.44 18.32
N ARG A 108 -19.11 0.37 19.27
CA ARG A 108 -17.71 0.86 19.23
C ARG A 108 -17.01 0.72 20.58
N ASP A 109 -15.94 -0.04 20.64
CA ASP A 109 -14.98 0.04 21.74
C ASP A 109 -13.86 1.02 21.36
N VAL A 110 -13.49 1.90 22.29
CA VAL A 110 -12.68 3.09 22.02
C VAL A 110 -11.35 3.02 22.77
N GLY A 111 -10.28 3.24 22.03
CA GLY A 111 -8.92 3.41 22.50
C GLY A 111 -8.00 3.56 21.29
N ILE A 112 -6.70 3.75 21.49
CA ILE A 112 -5.72 3.86 20.40
C ILE A 112 -5.84 2.67 19.45
N PHE A 113 -5.94 1.47 20.00
CA PHE A 113 -6.10 0.21 19.27
C PHE A 113 -7.54 -0.31 19.25
N GLY A 114 -8.54 0.52 19.58
CA GLY A 114 -9.97 0.16 19.53
C GLY A 114 -10.30 -1.22 20.11
N VAL A 115 -10.41 -2.23 19.24
CA VAL A 115 -10.47 -3.66 19.63
C VAL A 115 -9.24 -4.41 19.16
N ILE A 116 -8.55 -5.10 20.08
CA ILE A 116 -7.42 -5.99 19.77
C ILE A 116 -7.84 -7.45 19.95
N GLY A 117 -7.63 -8.26 18.91
CA GLY A 117 -8.05 -9.66 18.90
C GLY A 117 -9.58 -9.84 18.77
N SER A 118 -10.02 -11.09 18.62
CA SER A 118 -11.42 -11.39 18.25
C SER A 118 -12.20 -12.04 19.39
N TYR A 119 -13.42 -11.54 19.62
CA TYR A 119 -14.50 -12.22 20.34
C TYR A 119 -14.91 -13.50 19.60
N PRO A 120 -15.27 -14.62 20.26
CA PRO A 120 -15.24 -15.96 19.65
C PRO A 120 -16.22 -16.12 18.48
N SER A 121 -15.72 -15.88 17.28
CA SER A 121 -16.10 -16.64 16.10
C SER A 121 -15.26 -17.92 16.07
N SER A 122 -15.70 -18.96 15.37
CA SER A 122 -15.20 -20.34 15.45
C SER A 122 -13.71 -20.59 15.15
N ASN A 123 -12.91 -19.55 14.91
CA ASN A 123 -11.46 -19.61 14.71
C ASN A 123 -10.80 -18.76 15.80
N ILE A 124 -9.95 -19.38 16.63
CA ILE A 124 -9.11 -18.64 17.58
C ILE A 124 -8.07 -17.88 16.73
N PRO A 125 -8.05 -16.54 16.73
CA PRO A 125 -7.03 -15.78 16.02
C PRO A 125 -5.64 -16.05 16.62
N PRO A 126 -4.55 -15.86 15.86
CA PRO A 126 -3.21 -15.92 16.43
C PRO A 126 -3.08 -14.95 17.60
N LEU A 127 -2.26 -15.31 18.60
CA LEU A 127 -1.91 -14.42 19.70
C LEU A 127 -1.20 -13.19 19.12
N ILE A 128 -1.80 -12.01 19.28
CA ILE A 128 -1.25 -10.74 18.78
C ILE A 128 -0.30 -10.17 19.84
N THR A 129 0.85 -9.67 19.42
CA THR A 129 1.83 -9.03 20.30
C THR A 129 1.89 -7.53 20.08
N ILE A 130 1.75 -6.75 21.16
CA ILE A 130 2.00 -5.30 21.15
C ILE A 130 3.08 -4.99 22.18
N GLU A 131 4.20 -4.41 21.73
CA GLU A 131 5.34 -4.20 22.60
C GLU A 131 6.14 -2.91 22.37
N ASN A 132 6.95 -2.55 23.37
CA ASN A 132 7.96 -1.50 23.31
C ASN A 132 7.40 -0.15 22.85
N LEU A 133 6.26 0.26 23.41
CA LEU A 133 5.52 1.44 22.97
C LEU A 133 5.39 2.46 24.09
N ILE A 134 5.63 3.72 23.73
CA ILE A 134 5.45 4.86 24.62
C ILE A 134 4.28 5.68 24.10
N ILE A 135 3.38 6.07 25.00
CA ILE A 135 2.24 6.91 24.67
C ILE A 135 2.22 8.09 25.65
N ASP A 136 2.07 9.31 25.15
CA ASP A 136 1.99 10.50 26.00
C ASP A 136 0.86 11.45 25.59
N GLY A 137 -0.04 11.73 26.54
CA GLY A 137 -1.11 12.69 26.36
C GLY A 137 -2.27 12.08 25.60
N ILE A 138 -3.11 11.32 26.31
CA ILE A 138 -4.35 10.75 25.82
C ILE A 138 -5.53 11.50 26.42
N LYS A 139 -6.36 12.10 25.57
CA LYS A 139 -7.63 12.70 25.95
C LYS A 139 -8.74 12.03 25.18
N ILE A 140 -9.62 11.33 25.87
CA ILE A 140 -10.82 10.71 25.27
C ILE A 140 -12.04 11.39 25.86
N LYS A 141 -12.91 11.88 24.99
CA LYS A 141 -14.18 12.49 25.35
C LYS A 141 -15.28 11.87 24.52
N ILE A 142 -16.18 11.15 25.17
CA ILE A 142 -17.30 10.48 24.53
C ILE A 142 -18.60 11.08 25.05
N LYS A 143 -19.48 11.42 24.11
CA LYS A 143 -20.88 11.73 24.34
C LYS A 143 -21.73 10.80 23.48
N ASP A 144 -22.15 9.70 24.09
CA ASP A 144 -22.93 8.67 23.44
C ASP A 144 -24.42 8.81 23.81
N ASP A 145 -25.20 9.40 22.90
CA ASP A 145 -26.67 9.52 23.01
C ASP A 145 -27.42 8.29 22.45
N SER A 146 -26.71 7.34 21.82
CA SER A 146 -27.29 6.23 21.06
C SER A 146 -27.03 4.85 21.66
N SER A 147 -26.17 4.77 22.68
CA SER A 147 -25.78 3.56 23.41
C SER A 147 -24.98 2.51 22.64
N THR A 148 -24.13 2.95 21.74
CA THR A 148 -23.33 2.07 20.88
C THR A 148 -21.92 1.85 21.41
N ILE A 149 -21.39 2.75 22.23
CA ILE A 149 -20.07 2.55 22.83
C ILE A 149 -20.24 1.76 24.13
N GLN A 150 -19.48 0.67 24.27
CA GLN A 150 -19.53 -0.19 25.46
C GLN A 150 -18.27 -0.04 26.30
N SER A 151 -17.09 -0.02 25.69
CA SER A 151 -15.83 -0.04 26.43
C SER A 151 -14.86 1.04 25.94
N VAL A 152 -14.18 1.68 26.88
CA VAL A 152 -13.27 2.80 26.62
C VAL A 152 -11.98 2.59 27.42
N GLY A 153 -10.83 2.59 26.75
CA GLY A 153 -9.53 2.56 27.41
C GLY A 153 -8.53 3.48 26.74
N GLY A 154 -7.54 3.94 27.51
CA GLY A 154 -6.46 4.77 26.96
C GLY A 154 -5.70 4.03 25.85
N PHE A 155 -5.41 2.74 26.08
CA PHE A 155 -4.73 1.87 25.11
C PHE A 155 -5.72 1.22 24.14
N ALA A 156 -6.74 0.52 24.66
CA ALA A 156 -7.75 -0.16 23.87
C ALA A 156 -9.10 -0.17 24.58
N GLY A 157 -10.17 -0.18 23.79
CA GLY A 157 -11.52 -0.35 24.31
C GLY A 157 -11.79 -1.79 24.73
N ASP A 158 -11.47 -2.76 23.88
CA ASP A 158 -11.57 -4.20 24.18
C ASP A 158 -10.27 -4.93 23.78
N VAL A 159 -9.87 -5.95 24.57
CA VAL A 159 -8.74 -6.83 24.24
C VAL A 159 -9.08 -8.28 24.53
N ASP A 160 -8.78 -9.17 23.58
CA ASP A 160 -8.95 -10.61 23.71
C ASP A 160 -7.76 -11.34 23.08
N ASN A 161 -7.20 -12.33 23.78
CA ASN A 161 -6.07 -13.14 23.35
C ASN A 161 -4.86 -12.31 22.84
N VAL A 162 -4.43 -11.31 23.63
CA VAL A 162 -3.27 -10.45 23.32
C VAL A 162 -2.09 -10.69 24.27
N ASN A 163 -0.87 -10.53 23.76
CA ASN A 163 0.36 -10.37 24.52
C ASN A 163 0.81 -8.90 24.49
N VAL A 164 0.83 -8.25 25.65
CA VAL A 164 1.26 -6.85 25.78
C VAL A 164 2.47 -6.78 26.69
N ASN A 165 3.54 -6.14 26.22
CA ASN A 165 4.78 -6.07 26.97
C ASN A 165 5.56 -4.76 26.77
N ASN A 166 6.16 -4.22 27.84
CA ASN A 166 7.01 -3.02 27.79
C ASN A 166 6.26 -1.78 27.26
N LEU A 167 5.17 -1.40 27.92
CA LEU A 167 4.39 -0.21 27.58
C LEU A 167 4.52 0.87 28.65
N ILE A 168 4.66 2.11 28.20
CA ILE A 168 4.61 3.29 29.08
C ILE A 168 3.52 4.21 28.55
N ILE A 169 2.56 4.56 29.40
CA ILE A 169 1.45 5.45 29.04
C ILE A 169 1.39 6.59 30.04
N ASN A 170 1.53 7.81 29.54
CA ASN A 170 1.51 9.02 30.33
C ASN A 170 0.27 9.84 30.02
N ASN A 171 -0.28 10.47 31.06
CA ASN A 171 -1.30 11.50 30.95
C ASN A 171 -2.58 11.01 30.26
N VAL A 172 -3.32 10.12 30.93
CA VAL A 172 -4.60 9.59 30.47
C VAL A 172 -5.76 10.36 31.12
N SER A 173 -6.61 10.95 30.28
CA SER A 173 -7.84 11.61 30.70
C SER A 173 -9.01 11.08 29.88
N ILE A 174 -9.95 10.38 30.52
CA ILE A 174 -11.13 9.83 29.86
C ILE A 174 -12.37 10.47 30.46
N PHE A 175 -13.22 11.06 29.61
CA PHE A 175 -14.57 11.48 29.92
C PHE A 175 -15.56 10.64 29.10
N TYR A 176 -16.44 9.90 29.76
CA TYR A 176 -17.38 8.99 29.12
C TYR A 176 -18.81 9.29 29.57
N GLU A 177 -19.57 9.96 28.72
CA GLU A 177 -20.97 10.29 28.92
C GLU A 177 -21.87 9.34 28.12
N MET A 178 -22.77 8.65 28.81
CA MET A 178 -23.69 7.65 28.26
C MET A 178 -25.15 8.01 28.50
N LYS A 179 -25.92 8.12 27.42
CA LYS A 179 -27.35 8.40 27.40
C LYS A 179 -28.04 7.40 26.45
N GLY A 180 -29.14 6.78 26.90
CA GLY A 180 -30.03 6.02 26.01
C GLY A 180 -29.82 4.50 25.86
N MET A 181 -29.09 3.80 26.76
CA MET A 181 -28.93 2.33 26.68
C MET A 181 -30.25 1.52 26.77
N PRO A 182 -30.45 0.53 25.87
CA PRO A 182 -31.35 -0.59 26.11
C PRO A 182 -30.96 -1.32 27.40
N ALA A 183 -31.95 -1.91 28.08
CA ALA A 183 -31.70 -2.70 29.28
C ALA A 183 -30.73 -3.87 28.99
N GLY A 184 -29.62 -3.97 29.74
CA GLY A 184 -28.65 -5.06 29.66
C GLY A 184 -27.30 -4.72 29.02
N HIS A 185 -27.02 -3.44 28.73
CA HIS A 185 -25.69 -2.98 28.31
C HIS A 185 -25.00 -2.20 29.45
N VAL A 186 -23.66 -2.24 29.47
CA VAL A 186 -22.83 -1.73 30.56
C VAL A 186 -21.69 -0.90 29.98
N GLY A 187 -21.46 0.29 30.54
CA GLY A 187 -20.33 1.14 30.17
C GLY A 187 -19.07 0.78 30.94
N ASN A 188 -17.98 0.48 30.26
CA ASN A 188 -16.70 0.12 30.87
C ASN A 188 -15.64 1.17 30.52
N ALA A 189 -14.92 1.68 31.53
CA ALA A 189 -13.82 2.62 31.32
C ALA A 189 -12.59 2.23 32.13
N GLY A 190 -11.45 2.06 31.45
CA GLY A 190 -10.16 1.80 32.09
C GLY A 190 -9.12 2.85 31.72
N GLY A 191 -8.20 3.16 32.64
CA GLY A 191 -7.04 3.98 32.28
C GLY A 191 -6.17 3.32 31.20
N PHE A 192 -6.14 1.98 31.19
CA PHE A 192 -5.46 1.17 30.17
C PHE A 192 -6.47 0.57 29.18
N ILE A 193 -7.33 -0.33 29.66
CA ILE A 193 -8.26 -1.13 28.85
C ILE A 193 -9.70 -0.95 29.32
N GLY A 194 -10.65 -0.74 28.40
CA GLY A 194 -12.07 -0.69 28.75
C GLY A 194 -12.60 -2.03 29.26
N HIS A 195 -12.56 -3.05 28.40
CA HIS A 195 -12.96 -4.43 28.69
C HIS A 195 -11.82 -5.40 28.35
N ALA A 196 -11.55 -6.35 29.24
CA ALA A 196 -10.60 -7.43 29.00
C ALA A 196 -11.34 -8.77 28.84
N GLY A 197 -11.16 -9.40 27.69
CA GLY A 197 -11.62 -10.75 27.36
C GLY A 197 -10.69 -11.86 27.84
N GLU A 198 -10.59 -12.94 27.06
CA GLU A 198 -9.90 -14.18 27.43
C GLU A 198 -8.39 -14.13 27.15
N SER A 199 -7.63 -14.91 27.92
CA SER A 199 -6.26 -15.35 27.66
C SER A 199 -5.22 -14.25 27.41
N ASN A 200 -5.46 -13.03 27.91
CA ASN A 200 -4.52 -11.93 27.76
C ASN A 200 -3.28 -12.13 28.66
N ILE A 201 -2.09 -11.86 28.11
CA ILE A 201 -0.83 -11.84 28.85
C ILE A 201 -0.32 -10.39 28.81
N ILE A 202 -0.41 -9.69 29.94
CA ILE A 202 -0.04 -8.27 30.04
C ILE A 202 1.08 -8.16 31.06
N SER A 203 2.23 -7.64 30.65
CA SER A 203 3.39 -7.50 31.53
C SER A 203 4.17 -6.23 31.28
N ASN A 204 4.88 -5.74 32.30
CA ASN A 204 5.77 -4.58 32.20
C ASN A 204 5.02 -3.36 31.63
N VAL A 205 3.98 -2.91 32.34
CA VAL A 205 3.17 -1.76 31.95
C VAL A 205 3.25 -0.68 33.02
N ILE A 206 3.60 0.55 32.62
CA ILE A 206 3.61 1.73 33.49
C ILE A 206 2.56 2.72 33.01
N LEU A 207 1.62 3.09 33.88
CA LEU A 207 0.71 4.22 33.65
C LEU A 207 1.03 5.35 34.61
N ASN A 208 1.27 6.55 34.08
CA ASN A 208 1.42 7.78 34.86
C ASN A 208 0.24 8.72 34.61
N ASN A 209 -0.28 9.34 35.66
CA ASN A 209 -1.28 10.41 35.61
C ASN A 209 -2.58 9.99 34.92
N ILE A 210 -3.47 9.34 35.68
CA ILE A 210 -4.74 8.82 35.17
C ILE A 210 -5.91 9.57 35.80
N THR A 211 -6.84 10.09 35.01
CA THR A 211 -8.12 10.63 35.49
C THR A 211 -9.26 10.09 34.65
N LEU A 212 -10.31 9.59 35.31
CA LEU A 212 -11.47 9.00 34.65
C LEU A 212 -12.76 9.66 35.17
N GLU A 213 -13.59 10.13 34.26
CA GLU A 213 -14.86 10.77 34.56
C GLU A 213 -15.98 10.12 33.75
N GLY A 214 -17.01 9.61 34.42
CA GLY A 214 -18.19 9.02 33.83
C GLY A 214 -19.42 9.87 34.08
N LYS A 215 -20.39 9.80 33.16
CA LYS A 215 -21.69 10.43 33.36
C LYS A 215 -22.78 9.59 32.69
N GLY A 216 -23.83 9.20 33.41
CA GLY A 216 -24.89 8.42 32.79
C GLY A 216 -25.86 7.76 33.75
N ASN A 217 -26.94 7.18 33.20
CA ASN A 217 -28.04 6.58 33.95
C ASN A 217 -28.10 5.06 33.81
N TYR A 218 -26.95 4.39 33.67
CA TYR A 218 -26.84 2.96 33.42
C TYR A 218 -25.74 2.31 34.28
N ASP A 219 -25.64 0.99 34.21
CA ASP A 219 -24.54 0.25 34.83
C ASP A 219 -23.20 0.72 34.24
N MET A 220 -22.26 1.08 35.11
CA MET A 220 -20.95 1.62 34.71
C MET A 220 -19.83 1.05 35.56
N ASN A 221 -18.74 0.63 34.93
CA ASN A 221 -17.56 0.04 35.55
C ASN A 221 -16.33 0.86 35.23
N PHE A 222 -15.66 1.39 36.25
CA PHE A 222 -14.48 2.24 36.09
C PHE A 222 -13.30 1.67 36.87
N GLY A 223 -12.15 1.51 36.21
CA GLY A 223 -10.92 1.03 36.84
C GLY A 223 -9.70 1.82 36.43
N GLY A 224 -8.78 2.08 37.35
CA GLY A 224 -7.54 2.80 37.02
C GLY A 224 -6.72 2.09 35.94
N PHE A 225 -6.80 0.76 35.84
CA PHE A 225 -6.19 -0.05 34.79
C PHE A 225 -7.26 -0.61 33.83
N ILE A 226 -8.16 -1.46 34.33
CA ILE A 226 -9.20 -2.14 33.52
C ILE A 226 -10.59 -1.71 33.95
N GLY A 227 -11.46 -1.33 33.02
CA GLY A 227 -12.86 -1.04 33.34
C GLY A 227 -13.59 -2.28 33.84
N ALA A 228 -13.64 -3.34 33.03
CA ALA A 228 -14.29 -4.58 33.41
C ALA A 228 -13.66 -5.84 32.78
N CYS A 229 -13.88 -6.98 33.41
CA CYS A 229 -13.49 -8.30 32.92
C CYS A 229 -14.58 -9.30 33.34
N TYR A 230 -15.50 -9.66 32.42
CA TYR A 230 -16.64 -10.53 32.76
C TYR A 230 -17.21 -11.39 31.63
N ILE A 231 -16.91 -11.07 30.37
CA ILE A 231 -17.37 -11.84 29.21
C ILE A 231 -16.26 -12.82 28.80
N GLY A 232 -16.60 -14.08 28.48
CA GLY A 232 -15.62 -15.10 28.04
C GLY A 232 -14.85 -15.85 29.15
N ASN A 233 -14.99 -15.46 30.41
CA ASN A 233 -14.14 -15.89 31.54
C ASN A 233 -12.77 -15.19 31.54
N CYS A 234 -12.57 -14.31 32.51
CA CYS A 234 -11.31 -13.60 32.74
C CYS A 234 -10.19 -14.55 33.23
N ASN A 235 -9.44 -15.15 32.30
CA ASN A 235 -8.22 -15.93 32.59
C ASN A 235 -6.94 -15.18 32.20
N SER A 236 -7.00 -13.84 32.17
CA SER A 236 -5.88 -12.96 31.90
C SER A 236 -4.81 -13.07 32.99
N LYS A 237 -3.54 -13.01 32.57
CA LYS A 237 -2.35 -12.96 33.42
C LYS A 237 -1.73 -11.58 33.32
N ILE A 238 -1.76 -10.84 34.41
CA ILE A 238 -1.31 -9.45 34.46
C ILE A 238 -0.20 -9.33 35.51
N SER A 239 0.98 -8.92 35.08
CA SER A 239 2.17 -8.88 35.94
C SER A 239 2.98 -7.61 35.74
N ASN A 240 3.81 -7.24 36.72
CA ASN A 240 4.78 -6.15 36.58
C ASN A 240 4.14 -4.82 36.15
N VAL A 241 3.11 -4.39 36.90
CA VAL A 241 2.34 -3.20 36.56
C VAL A 241 2.55 -2.10 37.58
N VAL A 242 2.80 -0.88 37.11
CA VAL A 242 2.93 0.31 37.94
C VAL A 242 1.89 1.34 37.53
N LEU A 243 1.00 1.72 38.44
CA LEU A 243 0.12 2.87 38.27
C LEU A 243 0.58 3.97 39.20
N ASN A 244 1.11 5.04 38.63
CA ASN A 244 1.62 6.17 39.36
C ASN A 244 0.71 7.39 39.15
N ASN A 245 0.46 8.07 40.25
CA ASN A 245 -0.26 9.33 40.27
C ASN A 245 -1.71 9.19 39.72
N ILE A 246 -2.43 8.14 40.14
CA ILE A 246 -3.85 7.98 39.82
C ILE A 246 -4.63 9.12 40.49
N GLY A 247 -5.30 9.96 39.70
CA GLY A 247 -6.17 11.04 40.14
C GLY A 247 -7.58 10.56 40.48
N ASP A 248 -8.58 11.34 40.07
CA ASP A 248 -9.98 11.05 40.35
C ASP A 248 -10.53 9.97 39.41
N ILE A 249 -11.31 9.06 39.97
CA ILE A 249 -12.16 8.13 39.20
C ILE A 249 -13.59 8.35 39.71
N LYS A 250 -14.40 9.03 38.92
CA LYS A 250 -15.74 9.46 39.35
C LYS A 250 -16.78 9.20 38.28
N VAL A 251 -17.99 8.89 38.72
CA VAL A 251 -19.14 8.67 37.86
C VAL A 251 -20.34 9.47 38.38
N GLU A 252 -20.96 10.29 37.55
CA GLU A 252 -22.13 11.08 37.93
C GLU A 252 -23.41 10.58 37.26
N SER A 253 -24.39 10.17 38.05
CA SER A 253 -25.74 9.89 37.56
C SER A 253 -26.50 11.18 37.27
N GLU A 254 -27.21 11.24 36.14
CA GLU A 254 -28.04 12.37 35.71
C GLU A 254 -29.52 12.25 36.12
N ALA A 255 -29.95 11.08 36.62
CA ALA A 255 -31.35 10.82 36.90
C ALA A 255 -31.80 11.50 38.20
N ASN A 256 -32.82 12.36 38.10
CA ASN A 256 -33.60 12.84 39.25
C ASN A 256 -34.63 11.80 39.75
N ASP A 257 -34.74 10.65 39.06
CA ASP A 257 -35.78 9.64 39.29
C ASP A 257 -35.14 8.25 39.44
N PHE A 258 -34.94 7.84 40.69
CA PHE A 258 -34.22 6.64 41.15
C PHE A 258 -34.92 5.30 40.81
N THR A 259 -35.80 5.28 39.82
CA THR A 259 -36.64 4.11 39.51
C THR A 259 -35.97 3.10 38.56
N THR A 260 -34.81 3.44 37.99
CA THR A 260 -33.94 2.51 37.25
C THR A 260 -32.73 2.15 38.11
N LEU A 261 -32.68 0.87 38.45
CA LEU A 261 -31.71 0.27 39.37
C LEU A 261 -30.32 0.20 38.68
N ASN A 262 -29.46 1.19 38.88
CA ASN A 262 -28.11 1.26 38.30
C ASN A 262 -27.04 0.74 39.28
N SER A 263 -26.13 -0.11 38.81
CA SER A 263 -24.98 -0.61 39.57
C SER A 263 -23.71 0.05 39.05
N ILE A 264 -23.02 0.80 39.91
CA ILE A 264 -21.76 1.44 39.55
C ILE A 264 -20.63 0.76 40.32
N PHE A 265 -19.62 0.26 39.60
CA PHE A 265 -18.45 -0.38 40.20
C PHE A 265 -17.19 0.42 39.89
N ILE A 266 -16.51 0.90 40.93
CA ILE A 266 -15.28 1.69 40.79
C ILE A 266 -14.16 1.05 41.59
N GLY A 267 -13.06 0.74 40.92
CA GLY A 267 -11.84 0.24 41.55
C GLY A 267 -10.61 1.05 41.17
N GLY A 268 -9.65 1.14 42.09
CA GLY A 268 -8.37 1.79 41.76
C GLY A 268 -7.55 1.07 40.70
N PHE A 269 -7.76 -0.23 40.50
CA PHE A 269 -7.14 -1.03 39.45
C PHE A 269 -8.20 -1.58 38.47
N ILE A 270 -9.21 -2.28 38.97
CA ILE A 270 -10.27 -2.88 38.15
C ILE A 270 -11.68 -2.48 38.61
N GLY A 271 -12.56 -2.05 37.70
CA GLY A 271 -13.94 -1.72 38.08
C GLY A 271 -14.73 -2.96 38.49
N TYR A 272 -14.97 -3.86 37.53
CA TYR A 272 -15.74 -5.07 37.74
C TYR A 272 -15.00 -6.33 37.25
N LEU A 273 -14.80 -7.29 38.14
CA LEU A 273 -14.24 -8.61 37.82
C LEU A 273 -15.25 -9.71 38.12
N ARG A 274 -15.61 -10.49 37.09
CA ARG A 274 -16.42 -11.69 37.22
C ARG A 274 -15.77 -12.88 36.52
N ASN A 275 -15.48 -13.90 37.31
CA ASN A 275 -15.01 -15.20 36.85
C ASN A 275 -16.00 -16.31 37.18
N TYR A 276 -16.18 -17.24 36.23
CA TYR A 276 -16.87 -18.51 36.48
C TYR A 276 -15.87 -19.57 36.99
N ASP A 277 -16.36 -20.62 37.65
CA ASP A 277 -15.58 -21.52 38.53
C ASP A 277 -14.33 -22.20 37.93
N VAL A 278 -14.15 -22.19 36.61
CA VAL A 278 -13.05 -22.84 35.88
C VAL A 278 -11.90 -21.90 35.49
N SER A 279 -12.11 -20.58 35.51
CA SER A 279 -11.11 -19.61 35.08
C SER A 279 -10.55 -18.81 36.25
N ILE A 280 -9.25 -18.51 36.18
CA ILE A 280 -8.52 -17.81 37.23
C ILE A 280 -7.81 -16.63 36.57
N ALA A 281 -8.17 -15.41 36.98
CA ALA A 281 -7.38 -14.23 36.70
C ALA A 281 -6.19 -14.20 37.65
N GLU A 282 -4.99 -13.97 37.12
CA GLU A 282 -3.75 -13.95 37.88
C GLU A 282 -3.15 -12.54 37.85
N PHE A 283 -3.01 -11.91 39.01
CA PHE A 283 -2.36 -10.61 39.14
C PHE A 283 -1.09 -10.75 39.98
N SER A 284 0.06 -10.34 39.46
CA SER A 284 1.31 -10.32 40.22
C SER A 284 2.05 -8.98 40.11
N ASP A 285 2.79 -8.61 41.15
CA ASP A 285 3.75 -7.50 41.10
C ASP A 285 3.13 -6.17 40.65
N VAL A 286 2.02 -5.81 41.27
CA VAL A 286 1.26 -4.59 40.96
C VAL A 286 1.50 -3.54 42.04
N PHE A 287 1.94 -2.36 41.62
CA PHE A 287 2.27 -1.23 42.49
C PHE A 287 1.43 -0.02 42.11
N ILE A 288 0.64 0.49 43.07
CA ILE A 288 -0.32 1.57 42.80
C ILE A 288 -0.09 2.73 43.76
N TYR A 289 0.13 3.93 43.22
CA TYR A 289 0.18 5.18 43.97
C TYR A 289 -0.98 6.09 43.58
N PHE A 290 -1.86 6.38 44.54
CA PHE A 290 -2.92 7.38 44.38
C PHE A 290 -2.41 8.77 44.73
N ASN A 291 -2.97 9.80 44.09
CA ASN A 291 -2.73 11.18 44.47
C ASN A 291 -3.28 11.46 45.87
N PRO A 292 -2.69 12.43 46.59
CA PRO A 292 -3.11 12.77 47.94
C PRO A 292 -4.59 13.17 48.06
N ASN A 293 -5.17 13.65 46.97
CA ASN A 293 -6.54 14.14 46.88
C ASN A 293 -7.44 13.27 45.99
N SER A 294 -7.00 12.07 45.58
CA SER A 294 -7.80 11.21 44.72
C SER A 294 -9.13 10.82 45.36
N ILE A 295 -10.17 10.82 44.53
CA ILE A 295 -11.54 10.48 44.90
C ILE A 295 -11.99 9.25 44.11
N LEU A 296 -12.68 8.31 44.78
CA LEU A 296 -13.53 7.32 44.11
C LEU A 296 -14.98 7.64 44.46
N LYS A 297 -15.76 8.06 43.47
CA LYS A 297 -17.11 8.57 43.72
C LYS A 297 -18.10 8.11 42.66
N ALA A 298 -19.29 7.68 43.10
CA ALA A 298 -20.47 7.72 42.26
C ALA A 298 -21.57 8.61 42.88
N SER A 299 -22.39 9.25 42.05
CA SER A 299 -23.68 9.82 42.51
C SER A 299 -24.83 8.89 42.13
N GLY A 300 -25.84 8.77 43.01
CA GLY A 300 -27.04 7.96 42.76
C GLY A 300 -27.06 6.57 43.40
N GLU A 301 -26.33 6.37 44.50
CA GLU A 301 -26.11 5.08 45.17
C GLU A 301 -27.38 4.20 45.29
N ASP A 302 -27.41 3.12 44.50
CA ASP A 302 -28.16 1.90 44.80
C ASP A 302 -27.28 0.99 45.70
N ASN A 303 -27.91 0.14 46.49
CA ASN A 303 -27.26 -0.86 47.37
C ASN A 303 -26.40 -1.90 46.61
N ARG A 304 -26.38 -1.85 45.28
CA ARG A 304 -25.62 -2.75 44.39
C ARG A 304 -24.32 -2.13 43.86
N SER A 305 -24.06 -0.84 44.13
CA SER A 305 -22.80 -0.20 43.75
C SER A 305 -21.64 -0.63 44.65
N GLY A 306 -20.42 -0.70 44.10
CA GLY A 306 -19.24 -1.14 44.83
C GLY A 306 -18.03 -0.25 44.55
N PHE A 307 -17.35 0.19 45.61
CA PHE A 307 -16.18 1.06 45.54
C PHE A 307 -15.08 0.42 46.35
N GLY A 308 -13.97 0.06 45.73
CA GLY A 308 -12.85 -0.54 46.46
C GLY A 308 -11.50 -0.02 46.03
N LYS A 309 -10.54 -0.11 46.95
CA LYS A 309 -9.19 0.46 46.73
C LYS A 309 -8.49 -0.17 45.54
N PHE A 310 -8.66 -1.48 45.33
CA PHE A 310 -8.13 -2.19 44.16
C PHE A 310 -9.21 -2.55 43.15
N TYR A 311 -10.31 -3.16 43.60
CA TYR A 311 -11.43 -3.57 42.75
C TYR A 311 -12.76 -2.95 43.21
N GLY A 312 -13.66 -2.61 42.29
CA GLY A 312 -15.02 -2.15 42.65
C GLY A 312 -15.95 -3.30 43.05
N SER A 313 -15.91 -4.40 42.28
CA SER A 313 -16.55 -5.66 42.64
C SER A 313 -15.79 -6.84 42.06
N LEU A 314 -15.71 -7.92 42.84
CA LEU A 314 -14.98 -9.14 42.50
C LEU A 314 -15.84 -10.35 42.82
N SER A 315 -16.08 -11.18 41.80
CA SER A 315 -16.72 -12.49 41.93
C SER A 315 -15.95 -13.54 41.13
N GLY A 316 -15.85 -14.75 41.66
CA GLY A 316 -15.08 -15.84 41.05
C GLY A 316 -13.66 -15.98 41.60
N LYS A 317 -12.89 -16.91 41.01
CA LYS A 317 -11.52 -17.21 41.45
C LYS A 317 -10.55 -16.18 40.87
N THR A 318 -9.69 -15.66 41.73
CA THR A 318 -8.63 -14.70 41.40
C THR A 318 -7.45 -14.96 42.32
N THR A 319 -6.23 -14.87 41.80
CA THR A 319 -5.00 -14.90 42.60
C THR A 319 -4.33 -13.54 42.58
N PHE A 320 -3.79 -13.17 43.74
CA PHE A 320 -2.98 -11.98 43.93
C PHE A 320 -1.61 -12.44 44.39
N ASP A 321 -0.56 -11.86 43.83
CA ASP A 321 0.81 -12.03 44.30
C ASP A 321 1.54 -10.67 44.32
N ASN A 322 2.14 -10.28 45.44
CA ASN A 322 2.89 -9.05 45.60
C ASN A 322 2.15 -7.78 45.10
N ILE A 323 0.91 -7.58 45.57
CA ILE A 323 0.12 -6.39 45.24
C ILE A 323 0.28 -5.34 46.35
N ASN A 324 0.60 -4.10 45.99
CA ASN A 324 0.93 -3.02 46.92
C ASN A 324 0.25 -1.71 46.52
N LEU A 325 -0.62 -1.15 47.38
CA LEU A 325 -1.26 0.15 47.16
C LEU A 325 -0.82 1.19 48.19
N TYR A 326 -0.59 2.41 47.72
CA TYR A 326 -0.14 3.56 48.50
C TYR A 326 -1.17 4.68 48.39
N TYR A 327 -1.78 5.08 49.50
CA TYR A 327 -2.84 6.09 49.50
C TYR A 327 -2.78 7.03 50.72
N ASN A 328 -3.40 8.20 50.60
CA ASN A 328 -3.50 9.15 51.69
C ASN A 328 -4.56 8.71 52.71
N ASP A 329 -4.16 8.47 53.97
CA ASP A 329 -5.10 8.15 55.06
C ASP A 329 -5.62 9.37 55.82
N ASN A 330 -5.12 10.56 55.49
CA ASN A 330 -5.59 11.82 56.02
C ASN A 330 -5.82 12.84 54.88
N PRO A 331 -6.69 12.51 53.91
CA PRO A 331 -7.03 13.41 52.81
C PRO A 331 -7.74 14.66 53.33
N SER A 332 -7.81 15.71 52.50
CA SER A 332 -8.51 16.95 52.88
C SER A 332 -9.93 16.64 53.37
N PRO A 333 -10.35 17.13 54.55
CA PRO A 333 -11.69 16.89 55.10
C PRO A 333 -12.85 17.38 54.22
N SER A 334 -12.57 18.20 53.21
CA SER A 334 -13.56 18.73 52.26
C SER A 334 -13.91 17.75 51.13
N LEU A 335 -13.14 16.67 50.96
CA LEU A 335 -13.34 15.72 49.86
C LEU A 335 -14.45 14.74 50.24
N ALA A 336 -15.46 14.63 49.37
CA ALA A 336 -16.49 13.62 49.50
C ALA A 336 -16.02 12.33 48.82
N ASN A 337 -15.97 11.22 49.57
CA ASN A 337 -15.54 9.89 49.12
C ASN A 337 -14.05 9.79 48.74
N PRO A 338 -13.13 10.19 49.63
CA PRO A 338 -11.71 9.98 49.37
C PRO A 338 -11.37 8.48 49.31
N ILE A 339 -10.27 8.13 48.65
CA ILE A 339 -9.77 6.74 48.52
C ILE A 339 -9.72 5.97 49.85
N LYS A 340 -9.40 6.65 50.96
CA LYS A 340 -9.34 6.05 52.30
C LYS A 340 -10.60 5.25 52.64
N ASP A 341 -11.75 5.77 52.25
CA ASP A 341 -13.07 5.25 52.63
C ASP A 341 -13.56 4.14 51.70
N ALA A 342 -12.89 3.90 50.57
CA ALA A 342 -13.21 2.81 49.65
C ALA A 342 -13.02 1.43 50.30
N ASP A 343 -13.80 0.43 49.93
CA ASP A 343 -13.78 -0.90 50.53
C ASP A 343 -12.41 -1.59 50.38
N SER A 344 -12.00 -2.22 51.48
CA SER A 344 -10.84 -3.10 51.57
C SER A 344 -11.03 -4.13 52.69
N SER A 345 -12.29 -4.45 53.04
CA SER A 345 -12.66 -5.26 54.21
C SER A 345 -12.57 -6.78 53.97
N ASN A 346 -12.50 -7.22 52.72
CA ASN A 346 -12.41 -8.63 52.38
C ASN A 346 -11.04 -9.22 52.75
N SER A 347 -10.93 -9.80 53.95
CA SER A 347 -9.70 -10.39 54.49
C SER A 347 -9.11 -11.56 53.69
N THR A 348 -9.88 -12.15 52.76
CA THR A 348 -9.37 -13.17 51.83
C THR A 348 -8.38 -12.55 50.84
N TYR A 349 -8.66 -11.33 50.38
CA TYR A 349 -7.88 -10.67 49.33
C TYR A 349 -7.01 -9.53 49.86
N TYR A 350 -7.44 -8.83 50.91
CA TYR A 350 -6.70 -7.72 51.50
C TYR A 350 -5.96 -8.14 52.77
N ASN A 351 -4.69 -7.76 52.86
CA ASN A 351 -3.96 -7.75 54.13
C ASN A 351 -4.61 -6.72 55.05
N GLN A 352 -5.15 -7.18 56.17
CA GLN A 352 -5.85 -6.32 57.14
C GLN A 352 -4.88 -5.55 58.05
N THR A 353 -3.58 -5.81 57.93
CA THR A 353 -2.53 -5.01 58.58
C THR A 353 -2.15 -3.85 57.66
N ILE A 354 -2.47 -2.63 58.07
CA ILE A 354 -2.04 -1.40 57.38
C ILE A 354 -0.55 -1.15 57.65
N ASN A 355 0.20 -0.74 56.63
CA ASN A 355 1.65 -0.57 56.64
C ASN A 355 2.40 -1.80 57.19
N PRO A 356 2.21 -2.99 56.59
CA PRO A 356 2.82 -4.21 57.10
C PRO A 356 4.35 -4.14 56.94
N THR A 357 5.09 -4.45 58.01
CA THR A 357 6.57 -4.55 57.94
C THR A 357 7.02 -5.80 57.19
N THR A 358 6.18 -6.83 57.18
CA THR A 358 6.34 -8.05 56.38
C THR A 358 5.07 -8.21 55.53
N PRO A 359 5.11 -7.83 54.25
CA PRO A 359 3.96 -7.92 53.36
C PRO A 359 3.50 -9.37 53.16
N GLU A 360 2.20 -9.58 53.03
CA GLU A 360 1.66 -10.88 52.61
C GLU A 360 1.77 -10.96 51.08
N THR A 361 2.44 -11.98 50.56
CA THR A 361 2.64 -12.09 49.11
C THR A 361 1.32 -12.37 48.41
N ASN A 362 0.50 -13.28 48.93
CA ASN A 362 -0.74 -13.71 48.29
C ASN A 362 -1.96 -12.79 48.52
N LYS A 363 -1.73 -11.54 48.93
CA LYS A 363 -2.76 -10.55 49.24
C LYS A 363 -2.39 -9.15 48.77
N ILE A 364 -3.40 -8.29 48.79
CA ILE A 364 -3.29 -6.87 48.54
C ILE A 364 -2.82 -6.17 49.82
N ASN A 365 -1.60 -5.63 49.79
CA ASN A 365 -0.99 -4.89 50.88
C ASN A 365 -1.31 -3.40 50.79
N LEU A 366 -1.62 -2.79 51.94
CA LEU A 366 -2.08 -1.42 52.04
C LEU A 366 -1.04 -0.58 52.78
N TYR A 367 -0.55 0.46 52.12
CA TYR A 367 0.38 1.44 52.68
C TYR A 367 -0.28 2.81 52.70
N THR A 368 -0.20 3.48 53.84
CA THR A 368 -0.77 4.80 54.02
C THR A 368 0.29 5.86 54.22
N TYR A 369 -0.03 7.08 53.79
CA TYR A 369 0.77 8.25 54.05
C TYR A 369 -0.13 9.43 54.45
N ASP A 370 0.42 10.36 55.22
CA ASP A 370 -0.24 11.61 55.64
C ASP A 370 0.29 12.84 54.89
N ASP A 371 1.46 12.68 54.26
CA ASP A 371 2.20 13.70 53.52
C ASP A 371 2.55 13.15 52.14
N SER A 372 2.28 13.94 51.11
CA SER A 372 2.45 13.54 49.72
C SER A 372 3.91 13.24 49.35
N SER A 373 4.86 13.97 49.95
CA SER A 373 6.29 13.76 49.72
C SER A 373 6.74 12.43 50.32
N LYS A 374 6.28 12.10 51.54
CA LYS A 374 6.53 10.77 52.14
C LYS A 374 5.89 9.64 51.36
N GLY A 375 4.68 9.86 50.83
CA GLY A 375 3.99 8.88 49.99
C GLY A 375 4.80 8.57 48.72
N LYS A 376 5.24 9.61 48.01
CA LYS A 376 6.09 9.49 46.81
C LYS A 376 7.40 8.79 47.09
N GLU A 377 8.08 9.18 48.16
CA GLU A 377 9.34 8.57 48.59
C GLU A 377 9.18 7.09 48.95
N SER A 378 8.13 6.74 49.71
CA SER A 378 7.86 5.34 50.08
C SER A 378 7.55 4.48 48.86
N PHE A 379 6.79 5.03 47.90
CA PHE A 379 6.49 4.36 46.64
C PHE A 379 7.76 4.16 45.80
N LYS A 380 8.58 5.20 45.65
CA LYS A 380 9.87 5.17 44.96
C LYS A 380 10.79 4.09 45.54
N GLN A 381 10.96 4.07 46.86
CA GLN A 381 11.77 3.05 47.54
C GLN A 381 11.24 1.63 47.33
N ALA A 382 9.92 1.46 47.27
CA ALA A 382 9.31 0.15 46.97
C ALA A 382 9.65 -0.32 45.55
N LEU A 383 9.57 0.56 44.56
CA LEU A 383 9.96 0.25 43.17
C LEU A 383 11.48 0.00 43.06
N GLU A 384 12.31 0.84 43.68
CA GLU A 384 13.77 0.65 43.70
C GLU A 384 14.15 -0.69 44.33
N LYS A 385 13.44 -1.14 45.37
CA LYS A 385 13.65 -2.47 45.94
C LYS A 385 13.39 -3.58 44.92
N GLN A 386 12.35 -3.44 44.10
CA GLN A 386 12.01 -4.40 43.05
C GLN A 386 12.96 -4.38 41.85
N ASN A 387 13.76 -3.33 41.66
CA ASN A 387 14.83 -3.28 40.65
C ASN A 387 16.07 -4.11 41.03
N ASN A 388 16.18 -4.56 42.28
CA ASN A 388 17.33 -5.33 42.77
C ASN A 388 17.15 -6.84 42.53
N SER A 389 18.23 -7.60 42.76
CA SER A 389 18.24 -9.04 42.45
C SER A 389 17.15 -9.83 43.17
N GLY A 390 16.37 -10.60 42.42
CA GLY A 390 15.19 -11.34 42.87
C GLY A 390 13.92 -10.49 42.99
N GLY A 391 13.93 -9.23 42.54
CA GLY A 391 12.77 -8.35 42.49
C GLY A 391 12.04 -8.39 41.13
N ALA A 392 10.79 -7.94 41.11
CA ALA A 392 9.90 -8.01 39.95
C ALA A 392 10.41 -7.26 38.70
N PHE A 393 11.21 -6.21 38.91
CA PHE A 393 11.73 -5.33 37.85
C PHE A 393 13.26 -5.49 37.68
N GLU A 394 13.86 -6.59 38.14
CA GLU A 394 15.31 -6.84 37.99
C GLU A 394 15.76 -6.80 36.52
N THR A 395 14.98 -7.41 35.63
CA THR A 395 15.31 -7.55 34.20
C THR A 395 14.88 -6.34 33.35
N ASN A 396 13.96 -5.53 33.85
CA ASN A 396 13.48 -4.32 33.18
C ASN A 396 13.23 -3.23 34.23
N LYS A 397 14.32 -2.57 34.64
CA LYS A 397 14.31 -1.67 35.78
C LYS A 397 13.45 -0.45 35.55
N ILE A 398 12.79 -0.01 36.62
CA ILE A 398 12.01 1.22 36.63
C ILE A 398 12.88 2.38 37.11
N VAL A 399 12.79 3.50 36.40
CA VAL A 399 13.48 4.75 36.73
C VAL A 399 12.48 5.90 36.81
N ASN A 400 12.74 6.88 37.68
CA ASN A 400 12.03 8.15 37.66
C ASN A 400 12.72 9.08 36.65
N ILE A 401 12.01 9.45 35.59
CA ILE A 401 12.46 10.43 34.58
C ILE A 401 11.87 11.83 34.82
N GLY A 402 10.89 11.94 35.73
CA GLY A 402 10.34 13.21 36.18
C GLY A 402 11.16 13.82 37.32
N ASP A 403 10.73 14.99 37.80
CA ASP A 403 11.28 15.55 39.03
C ASP A 403 10.75 14.80 40.27
N ASP A 404 11.45 14.85 41.40
CA ASP A 404 11.01 14.14 42.62
C ASP A 404 9.68 14.69 43.19
N SER A 405 9.29 15.90 42.81
CA SER A 405 8.02 16.51 43.23
C SER A 405 6.84 16.06 42.37
N ASN A 406 7.07 15.55 41.16
CA ASN A 406 6.11 15.01 40.23
C ASN A 406 6.74 13.82 39.48
N PRO A 407 6.92 12.68 40.17
CA PRO A 407 7.63 11.54 39.59
C PRO A 407 6.87 11.01 38.39
N ILE A 408 7.61 10.72 37.31
CA ILE A 408 7.13 10.04 36.12
C ILE A 408 8.00 8.81 35.95
N TYR A 409 7.40 7.63 36.07
CA TYR A 409 8.14 6.38 35.98
C TYR A 409 8.22 5.90 34.54
N SER A 410 9.35 5.28 34.22
CA SER A 410 9.66 4.72 32.90
C SER A 410 10.54 3.49 33.08
N PHE A 411 10.75 2.73 32.01
CA PHE A 411 11.74 1.65 31.98
C PHE A 411 13.13 2.21 31.64
N GLU A 412 14.18 1.64 32.21
CA GLU A 412 15.57 2.10 31.98
C GLU A 412 15.95 2.04 30.49
N GLN A 413 15.56 0.95 29.81
CA GLN A 413 15.86 0.72 28.39
C GLN A 413 15.18 1.70 27.43
N THR A 414 14.07 2.33 27.83
CA THR A 414 13.36 3.30 26.98
C THR A 414 13.99 4.70 27.00
N THR A 415 14.95 4.96 27.89
CA THR A 415 15.57 6.29 28.05
C THR A 415 16.59 6.68 26.98
N GLY A 416 16.95 5.76 26.06
CA GLY A 416 17.91 6.01 24.97
C GLY A 416 17.40 6.85 23.80
N SER A 417 16.08 7.09 23.72
CA SER A 417 15.41 7.78 22.61
C SER A 417 14.76 9.09 23.08
N ASN A 418 15.50 10.20 23.23
CA ASN A 418 15.00 11.58 23.47
C ASN A 418 13.62 11.72 24.16
N ILE A 419 13.43 11.11 25.34
CA ILE A 419 12.22 11.30 26.15
C ILE A 419 12.45 12.49 27.07
N THR A 420 12.04 13.68 26.64
CA THR A 420 11.98 14.85 27.52
C THR A 420 10.62 14.87 28.24
N PRO A 421 10.56 15.12 29.56
CA PRO A 421 9.28 15.26 30.28
C PRO A 421 8.43 16.40 29.72
N PRO A 422 7.09 16.34 29.81
CA PRO A 422 6.23 17.41 29.32
C PRO A 422 6.41 18.68 30.15
N ASP A 423 6.70 19.80 29.50
CA ASP A 423 6.74 21.13 30.14
C ASP A 423 5.30 21.65 30.30
N SER A 424 4.93 22.08 31.50
CA SER A 424 3.56 22.46 31.88
C SER A 424 3.13 23.86 31.40
N ASN A 425 3.95 24.51 30.59
CA ASN A 425 3.62 25.72 29.87
C ASN A 425 3.65 25.37 28.40
N THR A 426 2.59 25.67 27.64
CA THR A 426 2.52 25.50 26.18
C THR A 426 3.89 25.71 25.57
N PRO A 427 4.63 24.64 25.25
CA PRO A 427 5.97 24.81 24.81
C PRO A 427 5.83 25.17 23.34
N ASN A 428 6.31 26.37 23.01
CA ASN A 428 6.87 26.60 21.69
C ASN A 428 8.07 25.65 21.58
N ILE A 429 7.79 24.37 21.37
CA ILE A 429 8.79 23.39 20.95
C ILE A 429 9.08 23.79 19.52
N ASP A 430 10.18 24.52 19.35
CA ASP A 430 10.94 24.40 18.13
C ASP A 430 11.39 22.94 18.07
N LEU A 431 10.54 22.09 17.50
CA LEU A 431 10.94 20.79 16.99
C LEU A 431 11.87 21.16 15.86
N GLY A 432 13.13 21.47 16.18
CA GLY A 432 14.14 21.70 15.17
C GLY A 432 13.96 20.64 14.10
N ASP A 433 13.87 21.08 12.85
CA ASP A 433 13.43 20.27 11.70
C ASP A 433 13.78 18.81 11.91
N VAL A 434 12.78 17.90 11.85
CA VAL A 434 13.06 16.46 11.78
C VAL A 434 13.97 16.29 10.59
N THR A 435 15.26 16.20 10.89
CA THR A 435 16.28 16.11 9.87
C THR A 435 16.34 14.64 9.58
N LEU A 436 15.63 14.24 8.53
CA LEU A 436 15.86 12.94 7.91
C LEU A 436 17.38 12.81 7.70
N ASP A 437 17.95 11.68 8.07
CA ASP A 437 19.38 11.43 7.87
C ASP A 437 19.63 10.09 7.16
N SER A 438 20.89 9.84 6.79
CA SER A 438 21.28 8.65 6.03
C SER A 438 20.90 7.31 6.68
N SER A 439 20.68 7.27 8.01
CA SER A 439 20.35 6.06 8.74
C SER A 439 18.85 5.69 8.67
N ASP A 440 18.00 6.64 8.29
CA ASP A 440 16.56 6.42 8.06
C ASP A 440 16.26 5.71 6.73
N PHE A 441 17.28 5.55 5.88
CA PHE A 441 17.15 4.99 4.54
C PHE A 441 18.03 3.74 4.35
N ASP A 442 17.40 2.58 4.18
CA ASP A 442 18.12 1.34 3.85
C ASP A 442 18.51 1.32 2.37
N VAL A 443 19.80 1.30 2.13
CA VAL A 443 20.43 1.34 0.80
C VAL A 443 20.08 0.12 -0.04
N SER A 444 19.72 -1.00 0.59
CA SER A 444 19.25 -2.20 -0.11
C SER A 444 17.96 -1.97 -0.91
N ILE A 445 17.16 -0.96 -0.53
CA ILE A 445 15.94 -0.56 -1.25
C ILE A 445 16.28 -0.06 -2.66
N LEU A 446 17.38 0.71 -2.84
CA LEU A 446 17.81 1.18 -4.15
C LEU A 446 18.16 0.02 -5.08
N GLN A 447 18.79 -1.04 -4.55
CA GLN A 447 19.14 -2.21 -5.34
C GLN A 447 17.89 -2.96 -5.80
N THR A 448 16.88 -3.12 -4.92
CA THR A 448 15.59 -3.73 -5.28
C THR A 448 14.90 -2.94 -6.39
N ILE A 449 14.80 -1.61 -6.22
CA ILE A 449 14.17 -0.72 -7.20
C ILE A 449 14.83 -0.81 -8.59
N ILE A 450 16.15 -0.92 -8.63
CA ILE A 450 16.91 -1.11 -9.87
C ILE A 450 16.60 -2.47 -10.50
N ASN A 451 16.62 -3.52 -9.69
CA ASN A 451 16.45 -4.89 -10.18
C ASN A 451 15.06 -5.10 -10.80
N ASP A 452 14.03 -4.49 -10.21
CA ASP A 452 12.65 -4.56 -10.69
C ASP A 452 12.48 -4.09 -12.15
N ILE A 453 13.36 -3.18 -12.62
CA ILE A 453 13.31 -2.65 -13.98
C ILE A 453 14.41 -3.28 -14.85
N LEU A 454 15.67 -3.25 -14.42
CA LEU A 454 16.79 -3.57 -15.32
C LEU A 454 17.10 -5.07 -15.43
N ASN A 455 16.50 -5.91 -14.57
CA ASN A 455 16.77 -7.35 -14.58
C ASN A 455 15.66 -8.18 -15.23
N GLU A 456 14.65 -7.52 -15.79
CA GLU A 456 13.56 -8.17 -16.50
C GLU A 456 13.90 -8.54 -17.95
N LYS A 457 13.02 -9.33 -18.57
CA LYS A 457 13.14 -9.76 -19.97
C LYS A 457 12.11 -9.06 -20.83
N TYR A 458 12.57 -8.04 -21.55
CA TYR A 458 11.74 -7.24 -22.43
C TYR A 458 11.74 -7.78 -23.85
N ALA A 459 10.60 -7.73 -24.52
CA ALA A 459 10.46 -8.19 -25.89
C ALA A 459 9.53 -7.28 -26.70
N LEU A 460 9.96 -6.89 -27.90
CA LEU A 460 9.10 -6.22 -28.87
C LEU A 460 8.66 -7.21 -29.96
N ASN A 461 7.36 -7.41 -30.11
CA ASN A 461 6.83 -8.17 -31.25
C ASN A 461 6.77 -7.28 -32.49
N ILE A 462 7.62 -7.55 -33.48
CA ILE A 462 7.73 -6.74 -34.71
C ILE A 462 6.57 -6.95 -35.69
N GLU A 463 5.74 -7.98 -35.46
CA GLU A 463 4.58 -8.28 -36.30
C GLU A 463 3.31 -7.55 -35.85
N ASP A 464 3.29 -7.06 -34.60
CA ASP A 464 2.14 -6.41 -33.97
C ASP A 464 2.63 -5.27 -33.05
N ILE A 465 3.28 -4.28 -33.68
CA ILE A 465 3.77 -3.09 -32.99
C ILE A 465 2.57 -2.20 -32.68
N ASP A 466 2.32 -2.00 -31.38
CA ASP A 466 1.32 -1.05 -30.88
C ASP A 466 2.03 0.29 -30.65
N GLU A 467 1.99 1.16 -31.67
CA GLU A 467 2.65 2.46 -31.65
C GLU A 467 2.14 3.35 -30.51
N ASP A 468 0.86 3.27 -30.15
CA ASP A 468 0.28 4.10 -29.09
C ASP A 468 0.88 3.71 -27.73
N LYS A 469 1.02 2.42 -27.44
CA LYS A 469 1.64 1.93 -26.19
C LYS A 469 3.15 2.17 -26.14
N LEU A 470 3.84 2.02 -27.27
CA LEU A 470 5.27 2.29 -27.36
C LEU A 470 5.58 3.80 -27.21
N ASN A 471 4.69 4.64 -27.73
CA ASN A 471 4.79 6.10 -27.66
C ASN A 471 4.09 6.70 -26.43
N SER A 472 3.62 5.86 -25.49
CA SER A 472 2.96 6.35 -24.27
C SER A 472 3.85 7.34 -23.52
N SER A 473 3.20 8.35 -22.94
CA SER A 473 3.83 9.28 -22.00
C SER A 473 4.05 8.65 -20.62
N ASN A 474 3.35 7.54 -20.34
CA ASN A 474 3.53 6.75 -19.13
C ASN A 474 4.53 5.61 -19.38
N ILE A 475 5.73 5.75 -18.82
CA ILE A 475 6.82 4.75 -18.95
C ILE A 475 6.36 3.36 -18.53
N LEU A 476 5.52 3.26 -17.49
CA LEU A 476 5.03 1.98 -17.00
C LEU A 476 4.19 1.24 -18.04
N GLU A 477 3.39 1.96 -18.82
CA GLU A 477 2.57 1.38 -19.89
C GLU A 477 3.45 0.82 -21.02
N THR A 478 4.51 1.54 -21.40
CA THR A 478 5.49 1.06 -22.38
C THR A 478 6.24 -0.17 -21.87
N LEU A 479 6.67 -0.19 -20.60
CA LEU A 479 7.35 -1.36 -20.02
C LEU A 479 6.41 -2.56 -19.91
N ALA A 480 5.14 -2.36 -19.51
CA ALA A 480 4.13 -3.41 -19.48
C ALA A 480 3.92 -4.04 -20.87
N TYR A 481 3.84 -3.20 -21.90
CA TYR A 481 3.75 -3.64 -23.29
C TYR A 481 4.95 -4.51 -23.70
N LEU A 482 6.17 -4.08 -23.38
CA LEU A 482 7.40 -4.83 -23.67
C LEU A 482 7.52 -6.13 -22.86
N LEU A 483 6.87 -6.24 -21.70
CA LEU A 483 6.79 -7.48 -20.92
C LEU A 483 5.68 -8.43 -21.40
N GLY A 484 4.83 -7.97 -22.34
CA GLY A 484 3.63 -8.71 -22.74
C GLY A 484 2.59 -8.81 -21.63
N ILE A 485 2.58 -7.85 -20.70
CA ILE A 485 1.63 -7.77 -19.58
C ILE A 485 0.50 -6.80 -19.92
N ASP A 486 -0.73 -7.20 -19.61
CA ASP A 486 -1.91 -6.33 -19.74
C ASP A 486 -1.87 -5.25 -18.65
N TYR A 487 -1.65 -4.00 -19.06
CA TYR A 487 -1.60 -2.84 -18.16
C TYR A 487 -2.89 -2.65 -17.34
N SER A 488 -4.05 -3.07 -17.87
CA SER A 488 -5.34 -2.93 -17.19
C SER A 488 -5.48 -3.81 -15.95
N LEU A 489 -4.56 -4.75 -15.72
CA LEU A 489 -4.55 -5.57 -14.51
C LEU A 489 -4.48 -4.71 -13.23
N LEU A 490 -3.88 -3.52 -13.28
CA LEU A 490 -3.81 -2.60 -12.14
C LEU A 490 -5.18 -2.09 -11.67
N GLU A 491 -6.20 -2.17 -12.52
CA GLU A 491 -7.57 -1.72 -12.21
C GLU A 491 -8.47 -2.84 -11.68
N LYS A 492 -7.97 -4.09 -11.63
CA LYS A 492 -8.74 -5.27 -11.23
C LYS A 492 -8.45 -5.66 -9.79
N ASP A 493 -9.45 -6.22 -9.12
CA ASP A 493 -9.30 -6.80 -7.78
C ASP A 493 -8.38 -8.02 -7.85
N TYR A 494 -7.28 -8.02 -7.08
CA TYR A 494 -6.25 -9.07 -7.13
C TYR A 494 -6.78 -10.49 -6.89
N GLU A 495 -7.75 -10.63 -5.98
CA GLU A 495 -8.39 -11.92 -5.67
C GLU A 495 -9.24 -12.48 -6.81
N SER A 496 -9.65 -11.62 -7.75
CA SER A 496 -10.43 -12.01 -8.93
C SER A 496 -9.56 -12.53 -10.09
N LEU A 497 -8.24 -12.35 -10.00
CA LEU A 497 -7.29 -12.68 -11.04
C LEU A 497 -6.93 -14.18 -11.03
N SER A 498 -6.69 -14.75 -12.21
CA SER A 498 -6.08 -16.08 -12.30
C SER A 498 -4.64 -16.06 -11.76
N PRO A 499 -4.07 -17.22 -11.35
CA PRO A 499 -2.70 -17.25 -10.82
C PRO A 499 -1.64 -16.65 -11.75
N LYS A 500 -1.82 -16.78 -13.07
CA LYS A 500 -0.92 -16.18 -14.06
C LYS A 500 -1.08 -14.66 -14.13
N GLU A 501 -2.30 -14.16 -14.03
CA GLU A 501 -2.56 -12.72 -13.98
C GLU A 501 -2.08 -12.11 -12.67
N GLN A 502 -2.12 -12.85 -11.56
CA GLN A 502 -1.55 -12.41 -10.28
C GLN A 502 -0.04 -12.22 -10.36
N GLU A 503 0.70 -13.15 -10.99
CA GLU A 503 2.15 -13.00 -11.22
C GLU A 503 2.46 -11.77 -12.08
N SER A 504 1.71 -11.56 -13.15
CA SER A 504 1.81 -10.37 -14.00
C SER A 504 1.45 -9.08 -13.25
N TYR A 505 0.41 -9.12 -12.41
CA TYR A 505 0.01 -8.00 -11.56
C TYR A 505 1.13 -7.62 -10.60
N GLN A 506 1.73 -8.60 -9.91
CA GLN A 506 2.81 -8.34 -8.95
C GLN A 506 4.02 -7.70 -9.62
N THR A 507 4.40 -8.20 -10.80
CA THR A 507 5.48 -7.63 -11.61
C THR A 507 5.18 -6.17 -11.98
N LEU A 508 3.97 -5.91 -12.49
CA LEU A 508 3.54 -4.57 -12.90
C LEU A 508 3.45 -3.60 -11.71
N HIS A 509 3.01 -4.08 -10.55
CA HIS A 509 2.89 -3.29 -9.33
C HIS A 509 4.27 -2.94 -8.73
N SER A 510 5.22 -3.87 -8.77
CA SER A 510 6.62 -3.64 -8.36
C SER A 510 7.29 -2.60 -9.28
N LEU A 511 7.13 -2.73 -10.61
CA LEU A 511 7.60 -1.74 -11.58
C LEU A 511 7.01 -0.35 -11.33
N LYS A 512 5.70 -0.28 -11.06
CA LYS A 512 5.02 0.97 -10.73
C LYS A 512 5.65 1.65 -9.52
N GLN A 513 5.85 0.91 -8.43
CA GLN A 513 6.43 1.45 -7.21
C GLN A 513 7.86 1.95 -7.42
N SER A 514 8.65 1.21 -8.19
CA SER A 514 10.02 1.58 -8.55
C SER A 514 10.07 2.85 -9.39
N LEU A 515 9.19 3.00 -10.38
CA LEU A 515 9.07 4.23 -11.17
C LEU A 515 8.52 5.42 -10.39
N ASP A 516 7.53 5.20 -9.53
CA ASP A 516 6.96 6.23 -8.65
C ASP A 516 8.04 6.77 -7.70
N PHE A 517 8.85 5.87 -7.10
CA PHE A 517 10.00 6.26 -6.29
C PHE A 517 10.96 7.15 -7.07
N TYR A 518 11.37 6.75 -8.28
CA TYR A 518 12.28 7.55 -9.09
C TYR A 518 11.69 8.90 -9.53
N THR A 519 10.38 8.93 -9.79
CA THR A 519 9.67 10.16 -10.15
C THR A 519 9.71 11.15 -8.98
N GLU A 520 9.40 10.70 -7.76
CA GLU A 520 9.49 11.53 -6.55
C GLU A 520 10.95 11.91 -6.22
N PHE A 521 11.86 10.95 -6.40
CA PHE A 521 13.28 11.16 -6.14
C PHE A 521 13.86 12.27 -7.03
N ASN A 522 13.43 12.34 -8.29
CA ASN A 522 13.93 13.31 -9.26
C ASN A 522 13.11 14.59 -9.37
N LYS A 523 12.07 14.80 -8.53
CA LYS A 523 11.45 16.13 -8.40
C LYS A 523 12.53 17.13 -7.96
N GLY A 524 12.51 18.33 -8.55
CA GLY A 524 13.65 19.25 -8.62
C GLY A 524 14.35 19.60 -7.30
N GLU A 525 15.48 20.33 -7.42
CA GLU A 525 16.45 20.65 -6.34
C GLU A 525 15.88 21.31 -5.07
N SER A 526 14.63 21.80 -5.09
CA SER A 526 13.97 22.45 -3.95
C SER A 526 12.83 21.65 -3.30
N ASP A 527 12.29 20.61 -3.94
CA ASP A 527 11.01 19.99 -3.56
C ASP A 527 10.96 18.45 -3.70
N GLY A 528 12.07 17.79 -4.02
CA GLY A 528 12.17 16.32 -4.13
C GLY A 528 13.25 15.71 -3.23
N LEU A 529 13.29 14.38 -3.13
CA LEU A 529 14.26 13.66 -2.28
C LEU A 529 15.72 13.83 -2.75
N LYS A 530 15.94 14.31 -3.98
CA LYS A 530 17.28 14.49 -4.55
C LYS A 530 18.21 15.34 -3.67
N SER A 531 17.76 16.51 -3.21
CA SER A 531 18.57 17.43 -2.42
C SER A 531 18.88 16.89 -1.03
N GLU A 532 17.93 16.16 -0.44
CA GLU A 532 18.08 15.49 0.85
C GLU A 532 19.14 14.38 0.75
N PHE A 533 19.06 13.54 -0.29
CA PHE A 533 20.07 12.51 -0.54
C PHE A 533 21.44 13.09 -0.92
N GLU A 534 21.51 14.16 -1.71
CA GLU A 534 22.75 14.90 -1.95
C GLU A 534 23.32 15.49 -0.64
N GLY A 535 22.45 15.88 0.30
CA GLY A 535 22.83 16.30 1.64
C GLY A 535 23.42 15.16 2.47
N TRP A 536 22.78 14.00 2.48
CA TRP A 536 23.17 12.82 3.25
C TRP A 536 24.42 12.13 2.69
N PHE A 537 24.58 12.10 1.37
CA PHE A 537 25.57 11.27 0.68
C PHE A 537 26.52 12.05 -0.24
N GLY A 538 26.23 13.32 -0.57
CA GLY A 538 27.00 14.11 -1.52
C GLY A 538 28.15 14.93 -0.92
N LYS A 539 28.08 15.33 0.36
CA LYS A 539 29.08 16.20 1.02
C LYS A 539 30.14 15.43 1.84
N GLY A 540 31.09 14.85 1.13
CA GLY A 540 32.51 14.64 1.52
C GLY A 540 32.88 14.52 3.01
N GLY A 541 32.27 13.59 3.76
CA GLY A 541 32.63 13.33 5.15
C GLY A 541 32.45 11.86 5.53
N THR A 542 33.47 11.04 5.29
CA THR A 542 33.73 9.71 5.92
C THR A 542 32.64 8.61 5.93
N SER A 543 31.40 8.84 5.52
CA SER A 543 30.46 7.76 5.18
C SER A 543 30.83 7.22 3.79
N SER A 544 30.99 5.90 3.70
CA SER A 544 31.75 5.16 2.67
C SER A 544 31.53 5.63 1.24
N ASP A 545 32.61 5.76 0.46
CA ASP A 545 32.60 5.99 -1.00
C ASP A 545 31.61 5.06 -1.74
N ASP A 546 31.36 3.88 -1.19
CA ASP A 546 30.38 2.90 -1.67
C ASP A 546 28.94 3.45 -1.74
N LEU A 547 28.49 4.26 -0.77
CA LEU A 547 27.13 4.80 -0.71
C LEU A 547 26.91 5.90 -1.75
N LYS A 548 27.91 6.77 -1.90
CA LYS A 548 27.93 7.80 -2.95
C LYS A 548 27.94 7.15 -4.34
N ASN A 549 28.70 6.07 -4.50
CA ASN A 549 28.71 5.30 -5.74
C ASN A 549 27.36 4.63 -6.01
N ILE A 550 26.70 4.04 -5.02
CA ILE A 550 25.37 3.41 -5.17
C ILE A 550 24.31 4.45 -5.58
N TYR A 551 24.32 5.62 -4.94
CA TYR A 551 23.42 6.73 -5.28
C TYR A 551 23.62 7.21 -6.73
N GLN A 552 24.87 7.53 -7.10
CA GLN A 552 25.17 7.99 -8.46
C GLN A 552 24.84 6.90 -9.49
N THR A 553 25.13 5.64 -9.17
CA THR A 553 24.79 4.49 -10.01
C THR A 553 23.27 4.38 -10.22
N SER A 554 22.46 4.66 -9.20
CA SER A 554 20.99 4.65 -9.31
C SER A 554 20.47 5.77 -10.23
N LEU A 555 21.03 6.97 -10.15
CA LEU A 555 20.72 8.08 -11.07
C LEU A 555 21.13 7.77 -12.52
N ASP A 556 22.34 7.22 -12.70
CA ASP A 556 22.85 6.85 -14.01
C ASP A 556 22.00 5.74 -14.64
N LYS A 557 21.55 4.75 -13.83
CA LYS A 557 20.63 3.69 -14.26
C LYS A 557 19.25 4.20 -14.66
N HIS A 558 18.69 5.18 -13.95
CA HIS A 558 17.44 5.82 -14.34
C HIS A 558 17.58 6.55 -15.68
N SER A 559 18.64 7.35 -15.82
CA SER A 559 18.93 8.07 -17.07
C SER A 559 19.08 7.09 -18.23
N TYR A 560 19.79 5.98 -18.00
CA TYR A 560 19.93 4.90 -18.97
C TYR A 560 18.59 4.29 -19.40
N ILE A 561 17.65 4.05 -18.47
CA ILE A 561 16.30 3.55 -18.82
C ILE A 561 15.57 4.54 -19.72
N SER A 562 15.54 5.82 -19.34
CA SER A 562 14.83 6.84 -20.10
C SER A 562 15.43 7.02 -21.50
N GLU A 563 16.77 7.09 -21.60
CA GLU A 563 17.47 7.18 -22.87
C GLU A 563 17.25 5.95 -23.74
N SER A 564 17.29 4.75 -23.16
CA SER A 564 17.10 3.48 -23.88
C SER A 564 15.69 3.37 -24.46
N LEU A 565 14.66 3.79 -23.72
CA LEU A 565 13.28 3.80 -24.21
C LEU A 565 13.10 4.82 -25.34
N THR A 566 13.73 6.00 -25.24
CA THR A 566 13.75 6.99 -26.32
C THR A 566 14.46 6.45 -27.55
N GLN A 567 15.64 5.84 -27.40
CA GLN A 567 16.38 5.25 -28.53
C GLN A 567 15.60 4.11 -29.19
N LEU A 568 14.92 3.27 -28.41
CA LEU A 568 14.05 2.23 -28.95
C LEU A 568 12.91 2.84 -29.78
N ARG A 569 12.25 3.87 -29.26
CA ARG A 569 11.20 4.60 -29.96
C ARG A 569 11.71 5.21 -31.28
N ASP A 570 12.83 5.91 -31.22
CA ASP A 570 13.43 6.55 -32.39
C ASP A 570 13.84 5.51 -33.44
N TYR A 571 14.39 4.37 -33.02
CA TYR A 571 14.74 3.27 -33.90
C TYR A 571 13.50 2.64 -34.57
N VAL A 572 12.42 2.46 -33.80
CA VAL A 572 11.18 1.88 -34.32
C VAL A 572 10.50 2.80 -35.33
N ASN A 573 10.41 4.10 -35.00
CA ASN A 573 9.73 5.11 -35.81
C ASN A 573 10.62 5.65 -36.95
N GLY A 574 11.94 5.50 -36.86
CA GLY A 574 12.90 6.04 -37.83
C GLY A 574 13.19 7.53 -37.62
N GLU A 575 13.11 7.99 -36.38
CA GLU A 575 13.36 9.38 -35.97
C GLU A 575 14.83 9.61 -35.58
N GLY A 576 15.23 10.86 -35.34
CA GLY A 576 16.58 11.18 -34.85
C GLY A 576 17.73 10.88 -35.85
N SER A 577 18.81 10.25 -35.35
CA SER A 577 20.00 9.90 -36.15
C SER A 577 19.84 8.63 -37.00
N TYR A 578 18.71 7.95 -36.88
CA TYR A 578 18.39 6.80 -37.70
C TYR A 578 17.96 7.29 -39.09
N ASN A 579 18.37 6.56 -40.13
CA ASN A 579 18.39 6.96 -41.55
C ASN A 579 17.00 7.11 -42.22
N GLY A 580 15.96 7.55 -41.48
CA GLY A 580 14.59 7.78 -41.96
C GLY A 580 13.78 6.52 -42.26
N ASN A 581 14.43 5.34 -42.30
CA ASN A 581 13.79 4.04 -42.48
C ASN A 581 13.77 3.29 -41.14
N GLY A 582 12.82 3.66 -40.28
CA GLY A 582 12.57 2.98 -39.00
C GLY A 582 12.23 1.50 -39.16
N LEU A 583 12.26 0.78 -38.04
CA LEU A 583 11.93 -0.65 -38.00
C LEU A 583 10.60 -0.96 -38.72
N ILE A 584 9.56 -0.15 -38.47
CA ILE A 584 8.23 -0.31 -39.06
C ILE A 584 8.29 -0.31 -40.60
N ASN A 585 9.08 0.62 -41.16
CA ASN A 585 9.24 0.75 -42.61
C ASN A 585 10.01 -0.43 -43.21
N GLN A 586 11.04 -0.92 -42.52
CA GLN A 586 11.79 -2.10 -42.98
C GLN A 586 10.94 -3.36 -42.95
N ILE A 587 10.22 -3.62 -41.84
CA ILE A 587 9.32 -4.78 -41.73
C ILE A 587 8.19 -4.69 -42.78
N SER A 588 7.67 -3.49 -43.04
CA SER A 588 6.69 -3.26 -44.10
C SER A 588 7.25 -3.55 -45.49
N SER A 589 8.51 -3.15 -45.76
CA SER A 589 9.20 -3.43 -47.03
C SER A 589 9.37 -4.94 -47.26
N ILE A 590 9.82 -5.69 -46.25
CA ILE A 590 9.96 -7.15 -46.32
C ILE A 590 8.61 -7.82 -46.62
N ASN A 591 7.56 -7.43 -45.89
CA ASN A 591 6.21 -7.95 -46.11
C ASN A 591 5.69 -7.62 -47.51
N ASN A 592 5.97 -6.44 -48.03
CA ASN A 592 5.60 -6.04 -49.38
C ASN A 592 6.38 -6.83 -50.44
N ASN A 593 7.67 -7.08 -50.23
CA ASN A 593 8.49 -7.93 -51.11
C ASN A 593 7.95 -9.36 -51.16
N LEU A 594 7.60 -9.95 -50.00
CA LEU A 594 6.98 -11.27 -49.91
C LEU A 594 5.66 -11.34 -50.67
N LYS A 595 4.77 -10.36 -50.47
CA LYS A 595 3.48 -10.26 -51.18
C LYS A 595 3.66 -10.07 -52.69
N ALA A 596 4.59 -9.21 -53.10
CA ALA A 596 4.90 -8.94 -54.50
C ALA A 596 5.45 -10.18 -55.20
N LEU A 597 6.34 -10.93 -54.54
CA LEU A 597 6.88 -12.17 -55.06
C LEU A 597 5.78 -13.22 -55.27
N GLU A 598 4.87 -13.40 -54.31
CA GLU A 598 3.76 -14.34 -54.45
C GLU A 598 2.79 -13.92 -55.57
N SER A 599 2.51 -12.62 -55.70
CA SER A 599 1.71 -12.07 -56.80
C SER A 599 2.35 -12.36 -58.17
N LEU A 600 3.67 -12.18 -58.30
CA LEU A 600 4.40 -12.48 -59.53
C LEU A 600 4.41 -13.98 -59.84
N LYS A 601 4.57 -14.85 -58.84
CA LYS A 601 4.46 -16.31 -58.99
C LYS A 601 3.07 -16.70 -59.53
N GLN A 602 2.01 -16.09 -59.02
CA GLN A 602 0.65 -16.32 -59.49
C GLN A 602 0.44 -15.79 -60.91
N LYS A 603 0.98 -14.62 -61.24
CA LYS A 603 0.92 -14.02 -62.58
C LYS A 603 1.57 -14.91 -63.64
N ILE A 604 2.73 -15.50 -63.33
CA ILE A 604 3.42 -16.47 -64.20
C ILE A 604 2.55 -17.71 -64.41
N LYS A 605 2.02 -18.30 -63.33
CA LYS A 605 1.12 -19.47 -63.40
C LYS A 605 -0.16 -19.18 -64.21
N ALA A 606 -0.75 -18.01 -64.03
CA ALA A 606 -1.93 -17.59 -64.77
C ALA A 606 -1.65 -17.42 -66.26
N ALA A 607 -0.52 -16.82 -66.63
CA ALA A 607 -0.10 -16.67 -68.03
C ALA A 607 0.15 -18.03 -68.70
N GLN A 608 0.79 -18.98 -68.00
CA GLN A 608 0.94 -20.35 -68.49
C GLN A 608 -0.41 -21.02 -68.72
N LYS A 609 -1.31 -20.95 -67.72
CA LYS A 609 -2.63 -21.57 -67.79
C LYS A 609 -3.48 -20.97 -68.90
N TYR A 610 -3.46 -19.65 -69.07
CA TYR A 610 -4.16 -18.95 -70.14
C TYR A 610 -3.74 -19.45 -71.52
N TYR A 611 -2.43 -19.60 -71.73
CA TYR A 611 -1.91 -20.13 -73.00
C TYR A 611 -2.35 -21.57 -73.25
N GLN A 612 -2.33 -22.43 -72.22
CA GLN A 612 -2.79 -23.82 -72.33
C GLN A 612 -4.29 -23.91 -72.66
N GLU A 613 -5.13 -23.13 -71.99
CA GLU A 613 -6.56 -23.06 -72.29
C GLU A 613 -6.83 -22.55 -73.72
N ALA A 614 -6.03 -21.61 -74.21
CA ALA A 614 -6.11 -21.12 -75.58
C ALA A 614 -5.76 -22.22 -76.62
N LEU A 615 -4.74 -23.05 -76.34
CA LEU A 615 -4.38 -24.20 -77.17
C LEU A 615 -5.52 -25.24 -77.21
N GLU A 616 -6.12 -25.56 -76.06
CA GLU A 616 -7.26 -26.49 -75.98
C GLU A 616 -8.50 -25.98 -76.73
N ALA A 617 -8.69 -24.66 -76.80
CA ALA A 617 -9.79 -24.02 -77.51
C ALA A 617 -9.63 -24.02 -79.05
N LYS A 618 -8.49 -24.47 -79.60
CA LYS A 618 -8.23 -24.58 -81.05
C LYS A 618 -8.49 -23.29 -81.84
N LEU A 619 -8.03 -22.15 -81.31
CA LEU A 619 -8.20 -20.84 -81.95
C LEU A 619 -7.42 -20.74 -83.30
N PRO A 620 -7.73 -19.76 -84.16
CA PRO A 620 -6.96 -19.51 -85.39
C PRO A 620 -5.47 -19.28 -85.09
N TYR A 621 -4.59 -19.72 -86.01
CA TYR A 621 -3.14 -19.66 -85.83
C TYR A 621 -2.64 -18.26 -85.49
N GLU A 622 -3.09 -17.24 -86.22
CA GLU A 622 -2.69 -15.84 -86.01
C GLU A 622 -3.08 -15.35 -84.60
N THR A 623 -4.23 -15.79 -84.08
CA THR A 623 -4.70 -15.49 -82.72
C THR A 623 -3.84 -16.21 -81.67
N LEU A 624 -3.54 -17.49 -81.88
CA LEU A 624 -2.68 -18.28 -80.98
C LEU A 624 -1.24 -17.75 -80.94
N GLU A 625 -0.70 -17.32 -82.08
CA GLU A 625 0.63 -16.72 -82.19
C GLU A 625 0.70 -15.36 -81.45
N GLY A 626 -0.35 -14.55 -81.56
CA GLY A 626 -0.49 -13.30 -80.79
C GLY A 626 -0.55 -13.54 -79.28
N ILE A 627 -1.36 -14.52 -78.84
CA ILE A 627 -1.47 -14.90 -77.41
C ILE A 627 -0.13 -15.45 -76.90
N TYR A 628 0.52 -16.35 -77.65
CA TYR A 628 1.83 -16.92 -77.31
C TYR A 628 2.86 -15.81 -77.06
N ASN A 629 3.05 -14.89 -78.01
CA ASN A 629 4.02 -13.80 -77.87
C ASN A 629 3.69 -12.89 -76.68
N GLY A 630 2.40 -12.61 -76.44
CA GLY A 630 1.94 -11.83 -75.28
C GLY A 630 2.24 -12.52 -73.95
N MET A 631 1.96 -13.83 -73.84
CA MET A 631 2.19 -14.60 -72.61
C MET A 631 3.67 -14.82 -72.34
N VAL A 632 4.49 -15.09 -73.37
CA VAL A 632 5.96 -15.16 -73.23
C VAL A 632 6.50 -13.85 -72.67
N LYS A 633 6.06 -12.70 -73.21
CA LYS A 633 6.47 -11.39 -72.69
C LYS A 633 6.10 -11.20 -71.21
N ILE A 634 4.87 -11.54 -70.82
CA ILE A 634 4.41 -11.43 -69.42
C ILE A 634 5.22 -12.33 -68.50
N ILE A 635 5.49 -13.58 -68.90
CA ILE A 635 6.28 -14.54 -68.14
C ILE A 635 7.71 -14.02 -67.97
N ASP A 636 8.35 -13.55 -69.04
CA ASP A 636 9.72 -13.05 -69.02
C ASP A 636 9.90 -11.84 -68.09
N GLU A 637 9.03 -10.83 -68.23
CA GLU A 637 9.06 -9.64 -67.39
C GLU A 637 8.75 -9.95 -65.92
N SER A 638 7.76 -10.81 -65.67
CA SER A 638 7.37 -11.18 -64.30
C SER A 638 8.43 -12.04 -63.62
N TYR A 639 9.06 -12.96 -64.36
CA TYR A 639 10.11 -13.84 -63.85
C TYR A 639 11.37 -13.05 -63.51
N ALA A 640 11.79 -12.10 -64.36
CA ALA A 640 12.93 -11.23 -64.07
C ALA A 640 12.72 -10.40 -62.79
N LYS A 641 11.52 -9.81 -62.63
CA LYS A 641 11.16 -9.08 -61.39
C LYS A 641 11.12 -10.00 -60.17
N ALA A 642 10.56 -11.19 -60.31
CA ALA A 642 10.49 -12.17 -59.22
C ALA A 642 11.88 -12.63 -58.77
N GLN A 643 12.80 -12.85 -59.72
CA GLN A 643 14.18 -13.22 -59.41
C GLN A 643 14.92 -12.11 -58.66
N SER A 644 14.73 -10.84 -59.08
CA SER A 644 15.30 -9.70 -58.38
C SER A 644 14.81 -9.61 -56.93
N LEU A 645 13.50 -9.77 -56.71
CA LEU A 645 12.91 -9.76 -55.36
C LEU A 645 13.38 -10.93 -54.51
N LEU A 646 13.48 -12.14 -55.08
CA LEU A 646 14.01 -13.30 -54.36
C LEU A 646 15.45 -13.06 -53.90
N ASN A 647 16.30 -12.47 -54.73
CA ASN A 647 17.67 -12.14 -54.35
C ASN A 647 17.72 -11.12 -53.20
N THR A 648 16.86 -10.08 -53.22
CA THR A 648 16.74 -9.12 -52.11
C THR A 648 16.31 -9.81 -50.82
N LEU A 649 15.29 -10.68 -50.89
CA LEU A 649 14.79 -11.46 -49.76
C LEU A 649 15.87 -12.38 -49.17
N GLU A 650 16.69 -13.02 -50.02
CA GLU A 650 17.76 -13.93 -49.62
C GLU A 650 18.98 -13.24 -49.01
N SER A 651 19.29 -12.02 -49.45
CA SER A 651 20.53 -11.32 -49.09
C SER A 651 20.32 -10.21 -48.07
N GLU A 652 19.54 -9.18 -48.40
CA GLU A 652 19.35 -8.00 -47.57
C GLU A 652 18.37 -8.29 -46.42
N ASP A 653 17.15 -8.73 -46.76
CA ASP A 653 16.06 -8.88 -45.79
C ASP A 653 16.32 -10.00 -44.78
N LYS A 654 16.84 -11.15 -45.25
CA LYS A 654 17.19 -12.29 -44.37
C LYS A 654 18.30 -11.94 -43.39
N VAL A 655 19.34 -11.26 -43.84
CA VAL A 655 20.46 -10.85 -42.97
C VAL A 655 19.98 -9.82 -41.95
N TYR A 656 19.15 -8.87 -42.37
CA TYR A 656 18.54 -7.89 -41.48
C TYR A 656 17.72 -8.56 -40.36
N LEU A 657 16.75 -9.41 -40.70
CA LEU A 657 15.92 -10.11 -39.71
C LEU A 657 16.73 -11.04 -38.80
N THR A 658 17.71 -11.77 -39.36
CA THR A 658 18.58 -12.66 -38.56
C THR A 658 19.37 -11.87 -37.51
N ASN A 659 19.84 -10.67 -37.85
CA ASN A 659 20.53 -9.82 -36.88
C ASN A 659 19.56 -9.19 -35.88
N LEU A 660 18.38 -8.79 -36.32
CA LEU A 660 17.36 -8.15 -35.49
C LEU A 660 16.82 -9.10 -34.41
N LEU A 661 16.44 -10.33 -34.77
CA LEU A 661 15.75 -11.30 -33.89
C LEU A 661 16.68 -11.97 -32.85
N ARG A 662 17.82 -11.35 -32.56
CA ARG A 662 18.76 -11.83 -31.55
C ARG A 662 18.36 -11.27 -30.18
N GLU A 663 18.77 -12.01 -29.14
CA GLU A 663 18.71 -11.50 -27.77
C GLU A 663 19.92 -10.60 -27.52
N TYR A 664 19.63 -9.43 -26.98
CA TYR A 664 20.60 -8.43 -26.56
C TYR A 664 20.60 -8.38 -25.04
N SER A 665 21.79 -8.36 -24.43
CA SER A 665 21.87 -8.10 -23.00
C SER A 665 21.73 -6.60 -22.75
N ILE A 666 20.89 -6.21 -21.80
CA ILE A 666 20.76 -4.80 -21.38
C ILE A 666 22.09 -4.31 -20.74
N LYS A 667 22.94 -5.24 -20.30
CA LYS A 667 24.30 -4.93 -19.86
C LYS A 667 25.18 -4.36 -20.98
N GLU A 668 25.00 -4.82 -22.22
CA GLU A 668 25.79 -4.33 -23.34
C GLU A 668 25.47 -2.84 -23.57
N ASN A 669 26.49 -1.99 -23.42
CA ASN A 669 26.42 -0.52 -23.52
C ASN A 669 25.86 0.25 -22.32
N SER A 670 25.42 -0.42 -21.24
CA SER A 670 24.97 0.28 -20.02
C SER A 670 26.11 0.67 -19.08
N GLY A 671 27.22 -0.09 -19.09
CA GLY A 671 28.39 0.16 -18.23
C GLY A 671 28.22 -0.34 -16.79
N PHE A 672 27.12 -1.05 -16.47
CA PHE A 672 26.84 -1.58 -15.13
C PHE A 672 27.06 -3.09 -15.06
N ASP A 673 27.76 -3.56 -14.03
CA ASP A 673 28.14 -4.97 -13.93
C ASP A 673 27.05 -5.90 -13.37
N ASP A 674 26.08 -5.33 -12.65
CA ASP A 674 25.03 -6.01 -11.89
C ASP A 674 23.69 -6.16 -12.64
N ILE A 675 23.60 -5.65 -13.87
CA ILE A 675 22.41 -5.79 -14.72
C ILE A 675 22.40 -7.17 -15.39
N THR A 676 21.27 -7.87 -15.29
CA THR A 676 21.07 -9.20 -15.89
C THR A 676 19.95 -9.28 -16.91
N GLY A 677 19.18 -8.19 -17.10
CA GLY A 677 18.03 -8.20 -18.00
C GLY A 677 18.42 -8.38 -19.47
N THR A 678 17.44 -8.82 -20.25
CA THR A 678 17.59 -9.04 -21.69
C THR A 678 16.50 -8.34 -22.48
N PHE A 679 16.82 -7.98 -23.72
CA PHE A 679 15.91 -7.39 -24.67
C PHE A 679 15.91 -8.21 -25.97
N THR A 680 14.73 -8.54 -26.50
CA THR A 680 14.59 -9.26 -27.77
C THR A 680 13.62 -8.59 -28.73
N PHE A 681 13.87 -8.73 -30.03
CA PHE A 681 12.84 -8.56 -31.04
C PHE A 681 12.27 -9.92 -31.39
N ASN A 682 10.94 -10.06 -31.34
CA ASN A 682 10.23 -11.29 -31.68
C ASN A 682 9.54 -11.12 -33.05
N GLY A 683 9.56 -12.16 -33.87
CA GLY A 683 8.98 -12.14 -35.23
C GLY A 683 9.02 -13.50 -35.91
N GLU A 684 8.72 -14.56 -35.17
CA GLU A 684 8.90 -15.94 -35.61
C GLU A 684 8.11 -16.26 -36.89
N ASN A 685 6.90 -15.72 -37.07
CA ASN A 685 6.11 -16.02 -38.27
C ASN A 685 6.69 -15.35 -39.51
N LEU A 686 7.15 -14.10 -39.41
CA LEU A 686 7.81 -13.37 -40.49
C LEU A 686 9.10 -14.08 -40.91
N GLN A 687 9.92 -14.49 -39.94
CA GLN A 687 11.13 -15.26 -40.20
C GLN A 687 10.81 -16.60 -40.88
N ALA A 688 9.83 -17.34 -40.36
CA ALA A 688 9.40 -18.61 -40.95
C ALA A 688 8.83 -18.44 -42.37
N ASN A 689 8.05 -17.38 -42.61
CA ASN A 689 7.49 -17.06 -43.92
C ASN A 689 8.59 -16.70 -44.93
N LEU A 690 9.60 -15.93 -44.50
CA LEU A 690 10.75 -15.60 -45.31
C LEU A 690 11.54 -16.86 -45.67
N ASP A 691 11.91 -17.67 -44.68
CA ASP A 691 12.67 -18.90 -44.90
C ASP A 691 11.91 -19.90 -45.77
N LYS A 692 10.60 -20.05 -45.57
CA LYS A 692 9.74 -20.87 -46.44
C LYS A 692 9.73 -20.34 -47.88
N THR A 693 9.68 -19.03 -48.06
CA THR A 693 9.66 -18.41 -49.39
C THR A 693 10.98 -18.61 -50.13
N ILE A 694 12.09 -18.45 -49.42
CA ILE A 694 13.44 -18.70 -49.93
C ILE A 694 13.60 -20.18 -50.28
N LEU A 695 13.22 -21.09 -49.38
CA LEU A 695 13.32 -22.53 -49.60
C LEU A 695 12.46 -22.99 -50.78
N ALA A 696 11.28 -22.41 -50.95
CA ALA A 696 10.41 -22.69 -52.09
C ALA A 696 11.02 -22.20 -53.43
N GLY A 697 11.93 -21.23 -53.38
CA GLY A 697 12.62 -20.65 -54.53
C GLY A 697 11.67 -20.13 -55.62
N LEU A 698 12.20 -20.04 -56.83
CA LEU A 698 11.43 -19.92 -58.06
C LEU A 698 11.48 -21.25 -58.80
N SER A 699 10.34 -21.71 -59.30
CA SER A 699 10.33 -22.83 -60.26
C SER A 699 11.08 -22.43 -61.53
N ASP A 700 11.55 -23.41 -62.30
CA ASP A 700 12.16 -23.14 -63.60
C ASP A 700 11.25 -22.24 -64.44
N LYS A 701 11.87 -21.27 -65.12
CA LYS A 701 11.15 -20.35 -66.01
C LYS A 701 10.32 -21.18 -67.00
N PRO A 702 8.99 -20.98 -67.05
CA PRO A 702 8.14 -21.69 -67.99
C PRO A 702 8.58 -21.50 -69.43
N ASN A 703 8.77 -22.60 -70.15
CA ASN A 703 8.99 -22.56 -71.59
C ASN A 703 7.69 -22.93 -72.30
N LEU A 704 7.05 -21.94 -72.92
CA LEU A 704 5.87 -22.18 -73.76
C LEU A 704 6.33 -22.72 -75.12
N THR A 705 5.68 -23.75 -75.63
CA THR A 705 5.92 -24.24 -77.00
C THR A 705 5.18 -23.35 -78.00
N PRO A 706 5.80 -22.90 -79.10
CA PRO A 706 5.09 -22.15 -80.14
C PRO A 706 3.93 -22.96 -80.73
N PRO A 707 2.82 -22.32 -81.13
CA PRO A 707 1.69 -23.02 -81.74
C PRO A 707 2.09 -23.65 -83.09
N THR A 708 1.59 -24.84 -83.37
CA THR A 708 1.79 -25.56 -84.64
C THR A 708 0.51 -25.53 -85.50
N LYS A 709 0.65 -25.75 -86.81
CA LYS A 709 -0.51 -25.75 -87.73
C LYS A 709 -1.54 -26.86 -87.45
N GLU A 710 -1.16 -27.90 -86.69
CA GLU A 710 -2.05 -29.01 -86.31
C GLU A 710 -2.95 -28.67 -85.09
N GLU A 711 -2.59 -27.65 -84.33
CA GLU A 711 -3.30 -27.21 -83.11
C GLU A 711 -4.39 -26.14 -83.41
N VAL A 712 -4.63 -25.86 -84.69
CA VAL A 712 -5.49 -24.78 -85.20
C VAL A 712 -6.84 -25.35 -85.65
N GLY A 713 -7.94 -24.63 -85.40
CA GLY A 713 -9.26 -24.98 -85.93
C GLY A 713 -9.40 -24.72 -87.43
N ASP A 714 -10.06 -25.63 -88.17
CA ASP A 714 -10.35 -25.46 -89.59
C ASP A 714 -11.39 -24.32 -89.83
N ASP A 715 -11.02 -23.35 -90.66
CA ASP A 715 -11.88 -22.36 -91.37
C ASP A 715 -12.16 -20.99 -90.69
N PRO A 716 -11.70 -19.84 -91.28
CA PRO A 716 -11.93 -18.49 -90.76
C PRO A 716 -13.32 -17.89 -91.06
N THR A 717 -14.30 -18.67 -91.55
CA THR A 717 -15.62 -18.13 -91.94
C THR A 717 -16.85 -18.75 -91.27
N LYS A 718 -16.70 -19.55 -90.19
CA LYS A 718 -17.85 -20.04 -89.41
C LYS A 718 -18.04 -19.29 -88.10
N GLU A 719 -19.28 -18.85 -87.93
CA GLU A 719 -19.91 -18.17 -86.78
C GLU A 719 -19.16 -18.23 -85.45
N ASN A 720 -19.01 -17.05 -84.85
CA ASN A 720 -18.78 -16.80 -83.42
C ASN A 720 -19.35 -17.94 -82.57
N ASN A 721 -18.49 -18.82 -82.07
CA ASN A 721 -18.87 -19.69 -80.97
C ASN A 721 -19.10 -18.78 -79.75
N PRO A 722 -20.35 -18.56 -79.28
CA PRO A 722 -20.63 -17.60 -78.21
C PRO A 722 -20.07 -18.02 -76.86
N ASP A 723 -19.54 -19.25 -76.77
CA ASP A 723 -19.00 -19.88 -75.56
C ASP A 723 -17.47 -19.98 -75.52
N VAL A 724 -16.71 -19.18 -76.29
CA VAL A 724 -15.30 -18.94 -75.96
C VAL A 724 -15.29 -18.13 -74.65
N PRO A 725 -14.95 -18.74 -73.49
CA PRO A 725 -15.71 -18.47 -72.27
C PRO A 725 -15.31 -17.14 -71.65
N ASN A 726 -16.26 -16.53 -70.95
CA ASN A 726 -16.06 -15.46 -69.94
C ASN A 726 -14.85 -15.64 -68.99
N ASN A 727 -14.21 -16.82 -68.96
CA ASN A 727 -12.98 -17.10 -68.23
C ASN A 727 -11.70 -16.57 -68.91
N LEU A 728 -11.58 -16.60 -70.25
CA LEU A 728 -10.38 -16.08 -70.94
C LEU A 728 -10.27 -14.55 -70.75
N GLN A 729 -11.39 -13.82 -70.81
CA GLN A 729 -11.42 -12.37 -70.56
C GLN A 729 -11.04 -12.04 -69.11
N LYS A 730 -11.57 -12.79 -68.12
CA LYS A 730 -11.23 -12.61 -66.70
C LYS A 730 -9.76 -12.91 -66.39
N ILE A 731 -9.16 -13.89 -67.07
CA ILE A 731 -7.74 -14.25 -66.90
C ILE A 731 -6.82 -13.23 -67.60
N ALA A 732 -7.22 -12.70 -68.75
CA ALA A 732 -6.53 -11.58 -69.41
C ALA A 732 -6.55 -10.29 -68.55
N ASP A 733 -7.65 -10.02 -67.85
CA ASP A 733 -7.77 -8.91 -66.90
C ASP A 733 -6.91 -9.13 -65.63
N LEU A 734 -6.71 -10.37 -65.19
CA LEU A 734 -5.81 -10.74 -64.09
C LEU A 734 -4.32 -10.65 -64.49
N ALA A 735 -3.99 -10.98 -65.74
CA ALA A 735 -2.62 -10.89 -66.26
C ALA A 735 -2.17 -9.47 -66.62
N SER A 736 -3.11 -8.55 -66.89
CA SER A 736 -2.83 -7.17 -67.32
C SER A 736 -2.74 -6.15 -66.18
N LYS A 737 -3.19 -6.47 -64.96
CA LYS A 737 -3.03 -5.58 -63.81
C LYS A 737 -1.56 -5.48 -63.35
N GLU A 738 -1.05 -4.26 -63.21
CA GLU A 738 0.29 -3.97 -62.69
C GLU A 738 0.32 -4.15 -61.17
N ALA A 739 1.38 -4.81 -60.67
CA ALA A 739 1.75 -4.72 -59.27
C ALA A 739 2.49 -3.40 -59.06
N ILE A 740 1.96 -2.54 -58.18
CA ILE A 740 2.61 -1.27 -57.81
C ILE A 740 3.91 -1.61 -57.07
N LEU A 741 5.04 -1.25 -57.67
CA LEU A 741 6.37 -1.37 -57.09
C LEU A 741 6.65 -0.09 -56.30
N ILE A 742 6.90 -0.19 -54.99
CA ILE A 742 7.45 0.93 -54.20
C ILE A 742 8.89 0.56 -53.90
N LEU A 743 9.84 1.18 -54.60
CA LEU A 743 11.26 1.10 -54.25
C LEU A 743 11.53 2.00 -53.02
N PRO A 744 12.44 1.61 -52.12
CA PRO A 744 12.90 2.54 -51.08
C PRO A 744 13.58 3.74 -51.75
N ALA A 745 13.14 4.95 -51.40
CA ALA A 745 13.76 6.18 -51.87
C ALA A 745 15.19 6.29 -51.27
N GLN A 746 16.22 6.21 -52.10
CA GLN A 746 17.53 6.78 -51.77
C GLN A 746 17.45 8.28 -52.03
N GLU A 747 17.13 9.08 -51.01
CA GLU A 747 17.35 10.52 -51.09
C GLU A 747 18.85 10.81 -50.92
N LYS A 748 19.48 11.23 -52.02
CA LYS A 748 20.71 12.02 -51.94
C LYS A 748 20.35 13.41 -51.44
N GLN A 749 20.83 13.79 -50.26
CA GLN A 749 20.79 15.17 -49.78
C GLN A 749 21.63 16.07 -50.71
N GLU A 750 20.96 16.94 -51.46
CA GLU A 750 21.55 18.22 -51.87
C GLU A 750 21.01 19.30 -50.93
N ALA A 751 21.92 19.90 -50.16
CA ALA A 751 21.63 20.99 -49.25
C ALA A 751 21.14 22.23 -50.02
N ILE A 752 19.97 22.76 -49.64
CA ILE A 752 19.56 24.12 -50.01
C ILE A 752 19.16 24.87 -48.75
N VAL A 753 19.77 26.05 -48.64
CA VAL A 753 19.80 27.00 -47.53
C VAL A 753 18.43 27.67 -47.34
N GLU A 754 18.11 27.97 -46.07
CA GLU A 754 16.95 28.74 -45.60
C GLU A 754 16.74 30.06 -46.35
N ASP A 755 15.48 30.33 -46.72
CA ASP A 755 14.85 31.63 -46.45
C ASP A 755 13.32 31.58 -46.67
N GLY A 756 12.54 32.11 -45.72
CA GLY A 756 11.14 32.50 -45.95
C GLY A 756 10.05 31.70 -45.22
N LYS A 757 9.48 32.30 -44.18
CA LYS A 757 8.20 31.92 -43.55
C LYS A 757 7.06 31.91 -44.58
N GLU A 758 6.25 30.84 -44.61
CA GLU A 758 4.80 30.95 -44.79
C GLU A 758 4.04 29.76 -44.20
N ARG A 759 2.88 30.06 -43.60
CA ARG A 759 1.98 29.13 -42.90
C ARG A 759 1.28 28.20 -43.91
N GLY A 760 1.55 26.89 -43.83
CA GLY A 760 0.84 25.86 -44.63
C GLY A 760 -0.17 25.07 -43.80
N ARG A 761 -1.45 25.13 -44.17
CA ARG A 761 -2.55 24.34 -43.60
C ARG A 761 -2.55 22.94 -44.22
N LEU A 762 -2.62 21.91 -43.38
CA LEU A 762 -2.82 20.51 -43.80
C LEU A 762 -4.33 20.24 -43.96
N CYS A 763 -4.76 19.81 -45.15
CA CYS A 763 -6.08 19.22 -45.37
C CYS A 763 -5.88 17.75 -45.78
N ILE A 764 -6.36 16.82 -44.95
CA ILE A 764 -6.45 15.40 -45.31
C ILE A 764 -7.83 15.19 -45.97
N VAL A 765 -7.84 14.77 -47.22
CA VAL A 765 -9.05 14.32 -47.93
C VAL A 765 -9.17 12.80 -47.73
N SER A 766 -10.28 12.34 -47.16
CA SER A 766 -10.67 10.92 -47.19
C SER A 766 -11.74 10.70 -48.27
N ASP A 767 -11.54 9.67 -49.09
CA ASP A 767 -12.53 9.18 -50.03
C ASP A 767 -13.63 8.42 -49.28
N ASN A 768 -14.69 9.11 -48.85
CA ASN A 768 -16.00 8.47 -48.82
C ASN A 768 -17.15 9.48 -48.91
N ALA A 769 -18.03 9.25 -49.89
CA ALA A 769 -19.13 10.14 -50.21
C ALA A 769 -20.31 10.00 -49.23
N LYS A 770 -20.78 11.16 -48.72
CA LYS A 770 -22.01 11.45 -47.95
C LYS A 770 -21.86 11.55 -46.42
N THR A 771 -21.43 12.73 -45.92
CA THR A 771 -22.26 13.81 -45.33
C THR A 771 -21.37 14.98 -44.88
N ASN A 772 -21.93 16.19 -44.82
CA ASN A 772 -21.26 17.50 -44.86
C ASN A 772 -20.25 17.82 -43.73
N ASN A 773 -19.08 18.31 -44.15
CA ASN A 773 -18.15 19.17 -43.40
C ASN A 773 -18.82 20.46 -42.92
N PRO A 774 -18.32 21.02 -41.80
CA PRO A 774 -17.71 22.33 -41.90
C PRO A 774 -16.33 22.38 -41.23
N CYS A 775 -15.33 22.78 -42.01
CA CYS A 775 -14.09 23.31 -41.49
C CYS A 775 -14.39 24.60 -40.70
N MET A 776 -13.87 24.72 -39.49
CA MET A 776 -13.79 26.00 -38.78
C MET A 776 -12.34 26.30 -38.42
N ALA A 777 -11.94 27.54 -38.71
CA ALA A 777 -10.60 28.07 -38.59
C ALA A 777 -10.22 28.39 -37.13
N ILE A 778 -8.90 28.31 -36.86
CA ILE A 778 -8.22 28.96 -35.71
C ILE A 778 -7.99 30.44 -36.04
#